data_AF-A0A1V9ZUS8-F1
#
_entry.id   AF-A0A1V9ZUS8-F1
#
_cell.length_a   1.000
_cell.length_b   1.000
_cell.length_c   1.000
_cell.angle_alpha   90.00
_cell.angle_beta   90.00
_cell.angle_gamma   90.00
#
_symmetry.space_group_name_H-M   'P 1'
#
loop_
_entity.id
_entity.type
_entity.pdbx_description
1 polymer ?
#
loop_
_entity_poly.entity_id
_entity_poly.type
_entity_poly.pdbx_seq_one_letter_code
_entity_poly.pdbx_strand_id
1 'polypeptide(L)'
;MVRTLSLLLLAAGVAGQTSTTPVPTPAVSNPPFTMTLVNSIQARVVAEAATWDETNQKFGLVLKQNTNTFEERYRAVMDTVNTASVEGALYYVQTEGIDKPLQTGCMRKTNMSYIWFLNITMVQPTFAIAEYQDNGGVVPEYGKFVAMDGGLCTPVGTETPLECLTYGGLNFNKNLGQWVGGEARKKNGRANYDDNYWFSFPNSCYTMRFDAKTKACRDLQKGGLCPIGTQPDGVKCTYSFDVLGYLAIDDLVGITSMKNTLTGQNFKGFSEFCKAGKTEYNFADSSSDLTFWNDPLEPAANANRTKVMMQKYNDLVQNGVGDQKHMKALPSVEELTKANPPCWKNSPRCATAANGCRRKLLSQICEVCSAPADDCKKPGPNDKAAPMLNKQFQPALPTDATGNTKQPRAPNAAPLDAPAGGAGGNVIKGSGAAATSLILATAVGLVALAFLSPADALSLSSASKSLFVAMGAPIWRSVLVNQCNVKPEKLKPKTKVRLMVANLVAKHRCVHCGVACMSGLKTIRVKTEHFGKRLCPACTELPLFNEITHQDAVQEFGIEDAQGRCRRGHFRISLTLHSTGMVRTLFLTAAAALATLAAGQATTAAPGNTWTMTTINSVQARVVSDAATWDETNKKFGLVLKQNTNTFEERYRAAMDTVNTASVEGALFYVQTEGINRADSVQCMRKTNMSYIWFLNITIVQPTYAIAEYADNGGVVPEFGKFMAMDNGQCTPVNAKAELSDECQTVSGLNYHKNIGPYIGGEARLTHAKGNYADNYWFSYPNSCYSQTFVAKNDKCRKTQPGGLCPLGTQPDGVKCTYSFDILGYIRIDDLVGITSMKNAKTGEFYRDRVDFCKDGKVEYDFDAKSSDLTFWDNPLDVEANKNRTSQMLKLYNSMLKDAKGDYAHMKPLPSIEDLTKANPPCWMNSPRCATATNGCRRKLSSQICEVCSSPAADCKKPTSSDKVPPPLTKAALPPLPTNADGKTTIPRPVAVPGASGAPGDAAAGVASDATSAAIGASALVVMTAFLL
;
A
#
# COMPACT_ATOMS: atom_id res chain seq x y z
N MET A 1 -9.13 -34.75 51.86
CA MET A 1 -7.73 -34.31 51.61
C MET A 1 -7.35 -34.65 50.17
N VAL A 2 -6.49 -33.82 49.56
CA VAL A 2 -5.81 -34.03 48.26
C VAL A 2 -6.68 -34.36 47.04
N ARG A 3 -7.10 -33.33 46.28
CA ARG A 3 -7.09 -33.30 44.80
C ARG A 3 -7.41 -31.88 44.28
N THR A 4 -6.43 -30.99 44.39
CA THR A 4 -6.52 -29.61 43.92
C THR A 4 -5.24 -29.26 43.14
N LEU A 5 -5.22 -29.56 41.83
CA LEU A 5 -4.39 -28.98 40.76
C LEU A 5 -4.49 -29.90 39.52
N SER A 6 -5.47 -29.66 38.63
CA SER A 6 -5.53 -30.16 37.23
C SER A 6 -6.86 -29.77 36.57
N LEU A 7 -7.12 -28.47 36.38
CA LEU A 7 -8.23 -27.96 35.54
C LEU A 7 -8.12 -26.44 35.37
N LEU A 8 -7.04 -25.98 34.72
CA LEU A 8 -6.82 -24.55 34.45
C LEU A 8 -5.91 -24.34 33.22
N LEU A 9 -6.30 -24.94 32.08
CA LEU A 9 -5.66 -24.74 30.76
C LEU A 9 -6.46 -25.49 29.66
N LEU A 10 -7.64 -24.99 29.25
CA LEU A 10 -8.37 -25.49 28.05
C LEU A 10 -9.58 -24.60 27.66
N ALA A 11 -9.34 -23.29 27.40
CA ALA A 11 -10.35 -22.39 26.83
C ALA A 11 -9.74 -21.15 26.14
N ALA A 12 -9.07 -21.33 25.00
CA ALA A 12 -8.66 -20.21 24.13
C ALA A 12 -8.58 -20.66 22.67
N GLY A 13 -9.71 -20.54 21.93
CA GLY A 13 -9.90 -21.08 20.58
C GLY A 13 -10.25 -20.03 19.53
N VAL A 14 -9.27 -19.19 19.19
CA VAL A 14 -9.13 -18.47 17.90
C VAL A 14 -10.38 -17.77 17.33
N ALA A 15 -10.67 -16.58 17.86
CA ALA A 15 -10.92 -15.43 16.98
C ALA A 15 -9.56 -14.77 16.69
N GLY A 16 -9.36 -14.22 15.49
CA GLY A 16 -8.10 -13.56 15.11
C GLY A 16 -7.82 -12.31 15.94
N GLN A 17 -7.09 -12.46 17.04
CA GLN A 17 -6.70 -11.34 17.91
C GLN A 17 -5.64 -10.47 17.22
N THR A 18 -6.04 -9.28 16.78
CA THR A 18 -5.11 -8.17 16.61
C THR A 18 -4.44 -7.88 17.95
N SER A 19 -3.11 -7.72 17.96
CA SER A 19 -2.38 -7.36 19.19
C SER A 19 -2.68 -5.90 19.54
N THR A 20 -3.65 -5.70 20.42
CA THR A 20 -4.12 -4.37 20.83
C THR A 20 -3.29 -3.75 21.95
N THR A 21 -2.38 -4.51 22.57
CA THR A 21 -1.46 -4.04 23.63
C THR A 21 -0.10 -3.65 23.05
N PRO A 22 0.45 -2.47 23.39
CA PRO A 22 1.82 -2.08 23.05
C PRO A 22 2.85 -3.06 23.63
N VAL A 23 3.84 -3.47 22.83
CA VAL A 23 4.95 -4.31 23.29
C VAL A 23 6.02 -3.44 23.96
N PRO A 24 6.55 -3.83 25.14
CA PRO A 24 7.65 -3.11 25.77
C PRO A 24 8.88 -3.01 24.86
N THR A 25 9.27 -1.79 24.49
CA THR A 25 10.52 -1.50 23.78
C THR A 25 11.66 -1.28 24.77
N PRO A 26 12.91 -1.71 24.46
CA PRO A 26 14.09 -1.28 25.19
C PRO A 26 14.21 0.25 25.28
N ALA A 27 14.77 0.76 26.38
CA ALA A 27 14.96 2.19 26.56
C ALA A 27 16.05 2.72 25.60
N VAL A 28 15.65 3.52 24.61
CA VAL A 28 16.58 4.27 23.76
C VAL A 28 16.90 5.60 24.45
N SER A 29 18.14 5.77 24.90
CA SER A 29 18.61 7.02 25.48
C SER A 29 18.72 8.12 24.41
N ASN A 30 18.02 9.23 24.63
CA ASN A 30 18.18 10.47 23.86
C ASN A 30 19.03 11.47 24.65
N PRO A 31 19.74 12.40 23.99
CA PRO A 31 20.29 13.57 24.68
C PRO A 31 19.14 14.37 25.32
N PRO A 32 19.39 15.15 26.40
CA PRO A 32 18.35 15.91 27.08
C PRO A 32 17.62 16.87 26.13
N PHE A 33 16.40 16.49 25.73
CA PHE A 33 15.56 17.24 24.81
C PHE A 33 14.09 17.03 25.12
N THR A 34 13.32 18.12 25.03
CA THR A 34 11.86 18.13 25.02
C THR A 34 11.48 19.30 24.14
N MET A 35 10.53 19.09 23.21
CA MET A 35 10.04 20.17 22.36
C MET A 35 9.47 21.28 23.25
N THR A 36 9.90 22.52 23.04
CA THR A 36 9.28 23.67 23.69
C THR A 36 7.90 23.88 23.07
N LEU A 37 6.90 24.04 23.92
CA LEU A 37 5.49 24.28 23.58
C LEU A 37 5.33 25.34 22.48
N VAL A 38 4.51 25.00 21.47
CA VAL A 38 4.14 25.88 20.36
C VAL A 38 2.62 26.05 20.36
N ASN A 39 2.15 27.30 20.23
CA ASN A 39 0.76 27.63 19.93
C ASN A 39 0.60 27.82 18.42
N SER A 40 -0.33 27.09 17.81
CA SER A 40 -0.62 27.03 16.39
C SER A 40 -2.11 27.31 16.18
N ILE A 41 -2.44 28.38 15.46
CA ILE A 41 -3.84 28.68 15.12
C ILE A 41 -4.16 27.98 13.80
N GLN A 42 -5.18 27.13 13.82
CA GLN A 42 -5.55 26.25 12.72
C GLN A 42 -7.04 26.34 12.42
N ALA A 43 -7.44 25.85 11.25
CA ALA A 43 -8.83 25.83 10.81
C ALA A 43 -9.35 24.40 10.62
N ARG A 44 -10.63 24.18 10.90
CA ARG A 44 -11.33 22.92 10.65
C ARG A 44 -12.65 23.19 9.93
N VAL A 45 -12.84 22.58 8.76
CA VAL A 45 -14.09 22.68 8.01
C VAL A 45 -15.04 21.57 8.48
N VAL A 46 -16.26 21.93 8.89
CA VAL A 46 -17.25 21.01 9.49
C VAL A 46 -18.68 21.36 9.10
N ALA A 47 -19.63 20.47 9.43
CA ALA A 47 -21.04 20.62 9.11
C ALA A 47 -21.85 21.45 10.12
N GLU A 48 -21.43 21.50 11.38
CA GLU A 48 -22.19 22.10 12.48
C GLU A 48 -21.44 23.30 13.08
N ALA A 49 -22.18 24.24 13.66
CA ALA A 49 -21.61 25.31 14.48
C ALA A 49 -21.04 24.76 15.80
N ALA A 50 -20.06 25.46 16.39
CA ALA A 50 -19.54 25.08 17.70
C ALA A 50 -20.51 25.53 18.78
N THR A 51 -20.92 24.64 19.69
CA THR A 51 -21.88 24.97 20.75
C THR A 51 -21.16 25.47 21.99
N TRP A 52 -21.51 26.66 22.48
CA TRP A 52 -20.94 27.18 23.73
C TRP A 52 -21.48 26.43 24.95
N ASP A 53 -20.59 26.11 25.90
CA ASP A 53 -20.94 25.57 27.21
C ASP A 53 -20.68 26.61 28.30
N GLU A 54 -21.74 27.18 28.87
CA GLU A 54 -21.63 28.22 29.91
C GLU A 54 -21.01 27.71 31.22
N THR A 55 -21.02 26.39 31.49
CA THR A 55 -20.40 25.85 32.72
C THR A 55 -18.88 25.75 32.59
N ASN A 56 -18.41 25.31 31.41
CA ASN A 56 -17.00 25.08 31.14
C ASN A 56 -16.30 26.27 30.47
N GLN A 57 -17.08 27.29 30.07
CA GLN A 57 -16.62 28.50 29.37
C GLN A 57 -15.76 28.16 28.12
N LYS A 58 -16.25 27.18 27.35
CA LYS A 58 -15.59 26.60 26.17
C LYS A 58 -16.64 26.13 25.17
N PHE A 59 -16.30 26.11 23.89
CA PHE A 59 -17.13 25.45 22.88
C PHE A 59 -16.86 23.94 22.81
N GLY A 60 -17.87 23.17 22.42
CA GLY A 60 -17.78 21.75 22.07
C GLY A 60 -18.56 21.41 20.80
N LEU A 61 -18.44 20.16 20.34
CA LEU A 61 -19.20 19.62 19.22
C LEU A 61 -20.31 18.70 19.72
N VAL A 62 -21.56 18.96 19.31
CA VAL A 62 -22.68 18.05 19.55
C VAL A 62 -22.84 17.12 18.35
N LEU A 63 -22.85 15.82 18.58
CA LEU A 63 -23.09 14.78 17.59
C LEU A 63 -24.34 13.97 17.97
N LYS A 64 -24.89 13.22 17.01
CA LYS A 64 -26.08 12.37 17.25
C LYS A 64 -25.85 11.25 18.28
N GLN A 65 -24.60 10.93 18.60
CA GLN A 65 -24.17 9.90 19.55
C GLN A 65 -22.88 10.35 20.25
N ASN A 66 -22.62 9.81 21.45
CA ASN A 66 -21.34 9.95 22.18
C ASN A 66 -20.92 11.40 22.51
N THR A 67 -21.88 12.31 22.76
CA THR A 67 -21.64 13.71 23.17
C THR A 67 -22.64 14.20 24.23
N ASN A 68 -22.97 13.35 25.20
CA ASN A 68 -23.96 13.64 26.24
C ASN A 68 -23.41 14.59 27.31
N THR A 69 -22.14 14.42 27.71
CA THR A 69 -21.44 15.33 28.64
C THR A 69 -20.56 16.35 27.91
N PHE A 70 -20.10 17.39 28.62
CA PHE A 70 -19.21 18.39 28.03
C PHE A 70 -17.85 17.78 27.63
N GLU A 71 -17.28 16.89 28.43
CA GLU A 71 -16.00 16.21 28.14
C GLU A 71 -16.09 15.40 26.84
N GLU A 72 -17.26 14.82 26.56
CA GLU A 72 -17.53 14.12 25.31
C GLU A 72 -17.66 15.08 24.12
N ARG A 73 -18.38 16.20 24.28
CA ARG A 73 -18.51 17.26 23.27
C ARG A 73 -17.18 17.91 22.92
N TYR A 74 -16.36 18.20 23.94
CA TYR A 74 -15.01 18.75 23.78
C TYR A 74 -14.12 17.73 23.06
N ARG A 75 -14.09 16.47 23.52
CA ARG A 75 -13.31 15.41 22.85
C ARG A 75 -13.68 15.27 21.38
N ALA A 76 -14.98 15.28 21.05
CA ALA A 76 -15.50 15.15 19.68
C ALA A 76 -14.98 16.21 18.69
N VAL A 77 -14.56 17.40 19.16
CA VAL A 77 -13.94 18.42 18.30
C VAL A 77 -12.64 17.92 17.66
N MET A 78 -11.86 17.11 18.37
CA MET A 78 -10.53 16.64 17.95
C MET A 78 -10.39 15.11 18.09
N ASP A 79 -11.44 14.34 17.88
CA ASP A 79 -11.47 12.88 18.11
C ASP A 79 -10.93 12.04 16.92
N THR A 80 -9.65 12.24 16.57
CA THR A 80 -8.97 11.71 15.39
C THR A 80 -9.46 12.37 14.10
N VAL A 81 -8.87 13.53 13.80
CA VAL A 81 -9.34 14.46 12.75
C VAL A 81 -8.18 15.10 12.00
N ASN A 82 -8.47 15.59 10.79
CA ASN A 82 -7.61 16.55 10.09
C ASN A 82 -8.05 18.00 10.30
N THR A 83 -7.09 18.90 10.19
CA THR A 83 -7.24 20.37 10.17
C THR A 83 -6.33 20.93 9.07
N ALA A 84 -6.46 22.23 8.79
CA ALA A 84 -5.58 22.96 7.87
C ALA A 84 -4.98 24.20 8.54
N SER A 85 -3.98 24.82 7.91
CA SER A 85 -3.63 26.21 8.20
C SER A 85 -4.87 27.10 8.00
N VAL A 86 -4.99 28.19 8.75
CA VAL A 86 -6.08 29.16 8.52
C VAL A 86 -6.04 29.65 7.07
N GLU A 87 -4.82 29.87 6.58
CA GLU A 87 -4.53 30.32 5.23
C GLU A 87 -4.82 29.28 4.14
N GLY A 88 -4.94 28.01 4.54
CA GLY A 88 -5.28 26.87 3.69
C GLY A 88 -6.73 26.37 3.81
N ALA A 89 -7.54 26.89 4.74
CA ALA A 89 -8.87 26.38 5.04
C ALA A 89 -9.78 26.28 3.79
N LEU A 90 -9.73 27.31 2.94
CA LEU A 90 -10.53 27.40 1.72
C LEU A 90 -10.06 26.44 0.61
N TYR A 91 -8.84 25.92 0.65
CA TYR A 91 -8.39 24.90 -0.30
C TYR A 91 -9.28 23.65 -0.24
N TYR A 92 -9.65 23.20 0.97
CA TYR A 92 -10.53 22.04 1.14
C TYR A 92 -11.96 22.33 0.66
N VAL A 93 -12.51 23.49 1.06
CA VAL A 93 -13.83 23.97 0.61
C VAL A 93 -13.89 24.02 -0.92
N GLN A 94 -12.86 24.56 -1.57
CA GLN A 94 -12.78 24.77 -3.01
C GLN A 94 -12.54 23.48 -3.80
N THR A 95 -11.64 22.59 -3.34
CA THR A 95 -11.30 21.37 -4.08
C THR A 95 -12.38 20.29 -3.97
N GLU A 96 -13.07 20.20 -2.84
CA GLU A 96 -13.98 19.10 -2.52
C GLU A 96 -15.43 19.50 -2.17
N GLY A 97 -15.69 20.77 -1.84
CA GLY A 97 -17.00 21.24 -1.34
C GLY A 97 -17.90 21.93 -2.38
N ILE A 98 -17.34 22.83 -3.20
CA ILE A 98 -18.13 23.76 -4.04
C ILE A 98 -18.45 23.27 -5.45
N ASP A 99 -17.81 22.20 -5.93
CA ASP A 99 -17.94 21.72 -7.31
C ASP A 99 -19.31 21.06 -7.56
N LYS A 100 -20.10 21.62 -8.49
CA LYS A 100 -21.46 21.18 -8.80
C LYS A 100 -21.65 19.66 -8.99
N PRO A 101 -20.80 18.91 -9.72
CA PRO A 101 -20.93 17.45 -9.85
C PRO A 101 -20.70 16.66 -8.54
N LEU A 102 -20.09 17.26 -7.51
CA LEU A 102 -19.91 16.64 -6.19
C LEU A 102 -21.11 16.89 -5.24
N GLN A 103 -22.02 17.81 -5.60
CA GLN A 103 -23.12 18.24 -4.74
C GLN A 103 -24.33 17.31 -4.86
N THR A 104 -24.49 16.41 -3.89
CA THR A 104 -25.62 15.48 -3.83
C THR A 104 -26.74 16.04 -2.95
N GLY A 105 -27.96 16.15 -3.50
CA GLY A 105 -29.15 16.56 -2.74
C GLY A 105 -29.14 18.02 -2.27
N CYS A 106 -28.43 18.92 -2.97
CA CYS A 106 -28.19 20.30 -2.55
C CYS A 106 -27.59 20.42 -1.15
N MET A 107 -26.49 19.67 -0.94
CA MET A 107 -25.54 19.81 0.16
C MET A 107 -24.12 19.78 -0.43
N ARG A 108 -23.20 20.53 0.17
CA ARG A 108 -21.76 20.37 -0.09
C ARG A 108 -21.30 18.99 0.40
N LYS A 109 -20.12 18.52 -0.03
CA LYS A 109 -19.51 17.29 0.51
C LYS A 109 -19.49 17.34 2.05
N THR A 110 -19.83 16.21 2.68
CA THR A 110 -20.00 16.04 4.14
C THR A 110 -20.93 17.06 4.83
N ASN A 111 -21.80 17.75 4.07
CA ASN A 111 -22.61 18.87 4.53
C ASN A 111 -21.76 20.01 5.15
N MET A 112 -20.59 20.31 4.61
CA MET A 112 -19.75 21.39 5.14
C MET A 112 -20.46 22.77 5.08
N SER A 113 -20.50 23.43 6.23
CA SER A 113 -21.22 24.71 6.42
C SER A 113 -20.45 25.72 7.27
N TYR A 114 -19.45 25.28 8.06
CA TYR A 114 -18.71 26.15 8.97
C TYR A 114 -17.20 25.91 8.90
N ILE A 115 -16.45 27.00 9.07
CA ILE A 115 -14.99 26.99 9.29
C ILE A 115 -14.77 27.35 10.76
N TRP A 116 -14.29 26.40 11.55
CA TRP A 116 -13.92 26.61 12.95
C TRP A 116 -12.47 27.04 13.05
N PHE A 117 -12.18 27.99 13.93
CA PHE A 117 -10.82 28.42 14.24
C PHE A 117 -10.41 27.85 15.60
N LEU A 118 -9.24 27.22 15.64
CA LEU A 118 -8.73 26.46 16.78
C LEU A 118 -7.39 27.07 17.20
N ASN A 119 -7.22 27.41 18.48
CA ASN A 119 -5.90 27.58 19.07
C ASN A 119 -5.44 26.22 19.58
N ILE A 120 -4.40 25.67 18.98
CA ILE A 120 -3.83 24.37 19.32
C ILE A 120 -2.47 24.58 19.96
N THR A 121 -2.32 24.12 21.19
CA THR A 121 -1.05 24.08 21.89
C THR A 121 -0.44 22.69 21.72
N MET A 122 0.81 22.58 21.29
CA MET A 122 1.45 21.29 20.98
C MET A 122 2.89 21.15 21.49
N VAL A 123 3.21 19.93 21.93
CA VAL A 123 4.55 19.41 22.24
C VAL A 123 4.66 18.01 21.67
N GLN A 124 5.46 17.82 20.62
CA GLN A 124 5.65 16.52 20.00
C GLN A 124 6.41 15.56 20.92
N PRO A 125 6.12 14.24 20.86
CA PRO A 125 6.97 13.23 21.46
C PRO A 125 8.39 13.26 20.88
N THR A 126 9.41 13.13 21.74
CA THR A 126 10.84 13.11 21.35
C THR A 126 11.13 12.08 20.26
N PHE A 127 10.52 10.90 20.31
CA PHE A 127 10.73 9.85 19.30
C PHE A 127 10.09 10.17 17.95
N ALA A 128 9.02 10.96 17.91
CA ALA A 128 8.45 11.43 16.65
C ALA A 128 9.35 12.47 15.99
N ILE A 129 9.85 13.46 16.74
CA ILE A 129 10.87 14.39 16.23
C ILE A 129 12.09 13.60 15.72
N ALA A 130 12.58 12.63 16.49
CA ALA A 130 13.72 11.80 16.08
C ALA A 130 13.48 11.03 14.77
N GLU A 131 12.30 10.44 14.57
CA GLU A 131 11.99 9.70 13.36
C GLU A 131 12.07 10.61 12.11
N TYR A 132 11.50 11.81 12.20
CA TYR A 132 11.28 12.72 11.07
C TYR A 132 12.32 13.87 10.93
N GLN A 133 13.24 14.07 11.88
CA GLN A 133 14.21 15.18 11.88
C GLN A 133 15.03 15.31 10.58
N ASP A 134 15.32 14.19 9.91
CA ASP A 134 16.11 14.13 8.68
C ASP A 134 15.25 14.15 7.39
N ASN A 135 13.92 14.15 7.51
CA ASN A 135 13.04 13.96 6.37
C ASN A 135 12.81 15.30 5.64
N GLY A 136 13.42 15.43 4.46
CA GLY A 136 13.29 16.61 3.60
C GLY A 136 11.84 16.98 3.25
N GLY A 137 10.96 15.98 3.11
CA GLY A 137 9.56 16.12 2.70
C GLY A 137 8.53 16.23 3.84
N VAL A 138 8.96 16.26 5.11
CA VAL A 138 8.07 16.52 6.25
C VAL A 138 8.31 17.93 6.78
N VAL A 139 7.24 18.58 7.24
CA VAL A 139 7.30 19.92 7.83
C VAL A 139 8.11 19.87 9.14
N PRO A 140 9.13 20.72 9.33
CA PRO A 140 9.86 20.81 10.60
C PRO A 140 8.91 21.00 11.81
N GLU A 141 9.19 20.33 12.92
CA GLU A 141 8.31 20.19 14.11
C GLU A 141 7.09 19.26 13.96
N TYR A 142 6.89 18.59 12.81
CA TYR A 142 5.75 17.67 12.59
C TYR A 142 6.19 16.26 12.19
N GLY A 143 5.27 15.30 12.37
CA GLY A 143 5.37 14.00 11.71
C GLY A 143 4.78 13.99 10.31
N LYS A 144 4.84 12.86 9.60
CA LYS A 144 4.20 12.70 8.29
C LYS A 144 2.68 12.78 8.43
N PHE A 145 1.99 13.61 7.64
CA PHE A 145 0.53 13.67 7.67
C PHE A 145 -0.15 12.30 7.46
N VAL A 146 -1.23 12.05 8.21
CA VAL A 146 -2.09 10.87 8.09
C VAL A 146 -3.53 11.33 7.82
N ALA A 147 -4.17 10.81 6.77
CA ALA A 147 -5.59 11.07 6.53
C ALA A 147 -6.45 10.50 7.68
N MET A 148 -7.46 11.23 8.12
CA MET A 148 -8.29 10.90 9.28
C MET A 148 -9.78 11.19 9.02
N ASP A 149 -10.45 10.24 8.37
CA ASP A 149 -11.88 10.30 8.04
C ASP A 149 -12.74 9.53 9.03
N GLY A 150 -13.83 10.15 9.52
CA GLY A 150 -14.83 9.46 10.33
C GLY A 150 -14.37 9.01 11.73
N GLY A 151 -13.29 9.59 12.26
CA GLY A 151 -12.80 9.33 13.61
C GLY A 151 -11.71 8.28 13.72
N LEU A 152 -11.20 7.76 12.61
CA LEU A 152 -10.02 6.89 12.56
C LEU A 152 -9.00 7.42 11.57
N CYS A 153 -7.76 6.94 11.66
CA CYS A 153 -6.83 6.99 10.54
C CYS A 153 -7.47 6.29 9.35
N THR A 154 -7.59 6.98 8.22
CA THR A 154 -8.35 6.48 7.07
C THR A 154 -7.72 5.18 6.56
N PRO A 155 -8.44 4.04 6.58
CA PRO A 155 -7.91 2.77 6.11
C PRO A 155 -7.58 2.82 4.64
N VAL A 156 -6.79 1.87 4.14
CA VAL A 156 -6.61 1.73 2.69
C VAL A 156 -6.83 0.29 2.28
N GLY A 157 -7.71 0.12 1.29
CA GLY A 157 -8.46 -1.11 1.16
C GLY A 157 -9.24 -1.36 2.46
N THR A 158 -8.70 -2.24 3.30
CA THR A 158 -9.27 -2.58 4.62
C THR A 158 -8.28 -2.43 5.78
N GLU A 159 -7.04 -2.01 5.51
CA GLU A 159 -5.95 -2.03 6.50
C GLU A 159 -5.72 -0.65 7.15
N THR A 160 -5.27 -0.66 8.41
CA THR A 160 -4.87 0.56 9.13
C THR A 160 -3.51 1.06 8.61
N PRO A 161 -3.34 2.36 8.28
CA PRO A 161 -2.06 2.89 7.80
C PRO A 161 -0.90 2.63 8.78
N LEU A 162 0.30 2.37 8.25
CA LEU A 162 1.47 2.04 9.06
C LEU A 162 1.84 3.15 10.03
N GLU A 163 1.79 4.42 9.58
CA GLU A 163 2.02 5.60 10.42
C GLU A 163 1.11 5.60 11.65
N CYS A 164 -0.16 5.24 11.46
CA CYS A 164 -1.15 5.15 12.53
C CYS A 164 -0.83 4.04 13.56
N LEU A 165 -0.23 2.94 13.10
CA LEU A 165 0.23 1.88 13.99
C LEU A 165 1.45 2.33 14.84
N THR A 166 2.22 3.34 14.40
CA THR A 166 3.36 3.85 15.17
C THR A 166 2.97 4.71 16.39
N TYR A 167 1.76 5.24 16.44
CA TYR A 167 1.32 6.11 17.54
C TYR A 167 1.42 5.44 18.92
N GLY A 168 1.09 4.15 18.98
CA GLY A 168 1.16 3.32 20.19
C GLY A 168 2.04 2.08 20.05
N GLY A 169 2.77 1.93 18.94
CA GLY A 169 3.54 0.70 18.65
C GLY A 169 2.67 -0.55 18.42
N LEU A 170 1.48 -0.37 17.83
CA LEU A 170 0.54 -1.45 17.50
C LEU A 170 1.14 -2.41 16.47
N ASN A 171 0.75 -3.68 16.50
CA ASN A 171 1.26 -4.72 15.58
C ASN A 171 2.80 -4.73 15.49
N PHE A 172 3.46 -4.61 16.65
CA PHE A 172 4.93 -4.61 16.82
C PHE A 172 5.65 -3.42 16.18
N ASN A 173 4.95 -2.34 15.82
CA ASN A 173 5.55 -1.14 15.24
C ASN A 173 6.31 -0.30 16.27
N LYS A 174 7.13 0.66 15.80
CA LYS A 174 7.81 1.60 16.70
C LYS A 174 6.77 2.35 17.51
N ASN A 175 6.96 2.50 18.82
CA ASN A 175 6.12 3.41 19.61
C ASN A 175 6.72 4.82 19.57
N LEU A 176 6.26 5.64 18.64
CA LEU A 176 6.71 7.03 18.46
C LEU A 176 5.98 8.02 19.36
N GLY A 177 4.93 7.59 20.08
CA GLY A 177 3.99 8.47 20.77
C GLY A 177 2.96 9.09 19.82
N GLN A 178 2.03 9.85 20.39
CA GLN A 178 0.80 10.33 19.73
C GLN A 178 1.00 11.64 18.94
N TRP A 179 1.93 11.61 17.99
CA TRP A 179 2.43 12.80 17.29
C TRP A 179 1.42 13.44 16.32
N VAL A 180 1.54 14.75 16.13
CA VAL A 180 0.76 15.53 15.16
C VAL A 180 1.48 15.54 13.81
N GLY A 181 0.80 15.13 12.74
CA GLY A 181 1.34 15.14 11.39
C GLY A 181 1.15 16.49 10.69
N GLY A 182 1.99 16.80 9.71
CA GLY A 182 1.93 18.04 8.93
C GLY A 182 2.51 17.87 7.52
N GLU A 183 1.79 18.36 6.50
CA GLU A 183 2.26 18.37 5.10
C GLU A 183 1.79 19.62 4.35
N ALA A 184 2.48 19.99 3.27
CA ALA A 184 2.09 21.08 2.40
C ALA A 184 1.21 20.57 1.24
N ARG A 185 0.02 21.16 1.02
CA ARG A 185 -0.90 20.80 -0.08
C ARG A 185 -1.23 22.02 -0.94
N LYS A 186 -0.23 22.51 -1.67
CA LYS A 186 -0.30 23.85 -2.28
C LYS A 186 -1.06 23.93 -3.59
N LYS A 187 -1.10 22.86 -4.40
CA LYS A 187 -1.62 22.88 -5.78
C LYS A 187 -2.56 21.71 -6.07
N ASN A 188 -3.60 22.00 -6.84
CA ASN A 188 -4.59 21.07 -7.37
C ASN A 188 -5.15 21.67 -8.68
N GLY A 189 -5.64 20.83 -9.61
CA GLY A 189 -6.33 21.31 -10.82
C GLY A 189 -7.61 22.13 -10.57
N ARG A 190 -8.00 22.32 -9.30
CA ARG A 190 -9.16 23.11 -8.84
C ARG A 190 -8.80 24.26 -7.88
N ALA A 191 -7.58 24.30 -7.33
CA ALA A 191 -7.18 25.29 -6.32
C ALA A 191 -5.66 25.41 -6.17
N ASN A 192 -5.14 26.63 -6.07
CA ASN A 192 -3.73 26.90 -5.78
C ASN A 192 -3.61 27.84 -4.57
N TYR A 193 -3.16 27.31 -3.43
CA TYR A 193 -2.99 28.04 -2.16
C TYR A 193 -1.56 27.80 -1.66
N ASP A 194 -0.65 28.72 -1.92
CA ASP A 194 0.78 28.54 -1.60
C ASP A 194 1.08 28.43 -0.10
N ASP A 195 0.14 28.83 0.76
CA ASP A 195 0.23 28.73 2.22
C ASP A 195 -0.72 27.67 2.83
N ASN A 196 -1.23 26.74 2.02
CA ASN A 196 -2.01 25.60 2.51
C ASN A 196 -1.13 24.48 3.08
N TYR A 197 -1.32 24.20 4.37
CA TYR A 197 -0.77 23.06 5.09
C TYR A 197 -1.89 22.27 5.73
N TRP A 198 -1.80 20.94 5.70
CA TRP A 198 -2.76 20.03 6.32
C TRP A 198 -2.11 19.31 7.49
N PHE A 199 -2.88 19.07 8.55
CA PHE A 199 -2.41 18.44 9.79
C PHE A 199 -3.28 17.26 10.21
N SER A 200 -2.71 16.34 10.98
CA SER A 200 -3.39 15.13 11.44
C SER A 200 -3.23 14.91 12.94
N PHE A 201 -4.35 14.87 13.66
CA PHE A 201 -4.42 14.87 15.12
C PHE A 201 -5.01 13.57 15.66
N PRO A 202 -4.19 12.59 16.09
CA PRO A 202 -4.69 11.33 16.62
C PRO A 202 -5.31 11.49 18.00
N ASN A 203 -6.49 10.91 18.21
CA ASN A 203 -7.11 10.80 19.52
C ASN A 203 -7.39 9.34 19.87
N SER A 204 -7.87 9.09 21.08
CA SER A 204 -8.11 7.76 21.62
C SER A 204 -8.99 6.90 20.70
N CYS A 205 -8.64 5.61 20.62
CA CYS A 205 -9.26 4.65 19.69
C CYS A 205 -9.17 5.08 18.21
N TYR A 206 -7.99 5.55 17.76
CA TYR A 206 -7.74 6.06 16.41
C TYR A 206 -7.86 5.02 15.28
N THR A 207 -8.16 3.75 15.58
CA THR A 207 -8.43 2.71 14.56
C THR A 207 -9.92 2.38 14.38
N MET A 208 -10.85 3.10 15.04
CA MET A 208 -12.30 2.85 14.92
C MET A 208 -13.08 4.12 14.59
N ARG A 209 -14.16 3.98 13.82
CA ARG A 209 -15.11 5.07 13.50
C ARG A 209 -15.77 5.61 14.76
N PHE A 210 -16.18 6.88 14.75
CA PHE A 210 -16.79 7.59 15.89
C PHE A 210 -17.89 6.81 16.65
N ASP A 211 -18.74 6.09 15.90
CA ASP A 211 -19.85 5.27 16.39
C ASP A 211 -19.38 3.95 17.04
N ALA A 212 -18.23 3.43 16.63
CA ALA A 212 -17.64 2.20 17.16
C ALA A 212 -16.66 2.40 18.34
N LYS A 213 -16.29 3.65 18.69
CA LYS A 213 -15.29 3.94 19.75
C LYS A 213 -15.81 3.64 21.16
N THR A 214 -15.50 2.45 21.67
CA THR A 214 -15.80 2.06 23.07
C THR A 214 -14.80 2.63 24.09
N LYS A 215 -15.21 2.72 25.37
CA LYS A 215 -14.29 3.10 26.47
C LYS A 215 -13.07 2.18 26.53
N ALA A 216 -13.27 0.86 26.43
CA ALA A 216 -12.19 -0.13 26.46
C ALA A 216 -11.15 0.11 25.34
N CYS A 217 -11.59 0.46 24.12
CA CYS A 217 -10.68 0.83 23.05
C CYS A 217 -9.93 2.13 23.34
N ARG A 218 -10.58 3.14 23.93
CA ARG A 218 -9.96 4.44 24.28
C ARG A 218 -8.95 4.34 25.42
N ASP A 219 -9.20 3.46 26.39
CA ASP A 219 -8.27 3.18 27.50
C ASP A 219 -6.97 2.52 26.99
N LEU A 220 -7.09 1.73 25.90
CA LEU A 220 -6.04 0.89 25.34
C LEU A 220 -5.23 1.60 24.24
N GLN A 221 -5.90 2.20 23.27
CA GLN A 221 -5.32 3.11 22.29
C GLN A 221 -5.50 4.55 22.81
N LYS A 222 -4.53 5.02 23.61
CA LYS A 222 -4.48 6.41 24.06
C LYS A 222 -4.28 7.36 22.87
N GLY A 223 -4.76 8.60 22.99
CA GLY A 223 -4.64 9.63 21.97
C GLY A 223 -3.66 10.74 22.34
N GLY A 224 -3.43 11.67 21.42
CA GLY A 224 -2.59 12.85 21.65
C GLY A 224 -3.29 13.99 22.39
N LEU A 225 -4.62 14.00 22.43
CA LEU A 225 -5.41 15.03 23.11
C LEU A 225 -5.21 14.97 24.64
N CYS A 226 -4.78 16.09 25.22
CA CYS A 226 -4.71 16.28 26.66
C CYS A 226 -6.11 16.37 27.31
N PRO A 227 -6.25 15.94 28.58
CA PRO A 227 -7.42 16.27 29.39
C PRO A 227 -7.67 17.79 29.43
N ILE A 228 -8.92 18.20 29.57
CA ILE A 228 -9.31 19.62 29.65
C ILE A 228 -8.49 20.33 30.74
N GLY A 229 -7.90 21.48 30.41
CA GLY A 229 -7.05 22.26 31.31
C GLY A 229 -5.63 21.74 31.50
N THR A 230 -5.25 20.61 30.90
CA THR A 230 -3.88 20.07 30.96
C THR A 230 -3.06 20.54 29.74
N GLN A 231 -1.85 21.04 30.00
CA GLN A 231 -0.89 21.41 28.95
C GLN A 231 -0.16 20.16 28.40
N PRO A 232 0.18 20.11 27.11
CA PRO A 232 0.95 19.01 26.54
C PRO A 232 2.40 19.03 27.02
N ASP A 233 2.94 17.83 27.22
CA ASP A 233 4.33 17.58 27.63
C ASP A 233 5.08 16.65 26.66
N GLY A 234 4.41 16.15 25.62
CA GLY A 234 4.96 15.20 24.65
C GLY A 234 5.10 13.77 25.18
N VAL A 235 4.68 13.50 26.43
CA VAL A 235 4.85 12.22 27.12
C VAL A 235 3.51 11.63 27.56
N LYS A 236 2.69 12.42 28.27
CA LYS A 236 1.33 12.07 28.68
C LYS A 236 0.32 12.38 27.58
N CYS A 237 0.52 13.51 26.91
CA CYS A 237 -0.28 13.99 25.78
C CYS A 237 0.53 14.96 24.93
N THR A 238 0.11 15.13 23.68
CA THR A 238 0.86 15.85 22.64
C THR A 238 0.24 17.19 22.29
N TYR A 239 -1.09 17.34 22.42
CA TYR A 239 -1.76 18.59 22.12
C TYR A 239 -2.96 18.86 23.02
N SER A 240 -3.21 20.13 23.32
CA SER A 240 -4.48 20.65 23.83
C SER A 240 -5.03 21.67 22.84
N PHE A 241 -6.31 22.01 22.92
CA PHE A 241 -6.90 23.02 22.04
C PHE A 241 -8.00 23.82 22.74
N ASP A 242 -8.26 25.00 22.21
CA ASP A 242 -9.49 25.76 22.42
C ASP A 242 -10.07 26.16 21.07
N VAL A 243 -11.38 26.00 20.90
CA VAL A 243 -12.09 26.62 19.77
C VAL A 243 -12.16 28.12 20.04
N LEU A 244 -11.61 28.93 19.14
CA LEU A 244 -11.71 30.39 19.21
C LEU A 244 -13.10 30.85 18.76
N GLY A 245 -13.69 30.17 17.77
CA GLY A 245 -15.01 30.47 17.23
C GLY A 245 -15.22 29.79 15.88
N TYR A 246 -16.26 30.21 15.16
CA TYR A 246 -16.57 29.69 13.83
C TYR A 246 -17.12 30.78 12.90
N LEU A 247 -17.00 30.55 11.59
CA LEU A 247 -17.56 31.36 10.51
C LEU A 247 -18.42 30.46 9.60
N ALA A 248 -19.64 30.88 9.28
CA ALA A 248 -20.46 30.17 8.30
C ALA A 248 -19.92 30.41 6.89
N ILE A 249 -19.78 29.34 6.10
CA ILE A 249 -19.31 29.40 4.71
C ILE A 249 -20.31 30.21 3.87
N ASP A 250 -21.61 30.03 4.11
CA ASP A 250 -22.67 30.71 3.35
C ASP A 250 -22.66 32.23 3.54
N ASP A 251 -22.31 32.70 4.75
CA ASP A 251 -22.09 34.11 5.02
C ASP A 251 -20.80 34.61 4.35
N LEU A 252 -19.72 33.81 4.39
CA LEU A 252 -18.43 34.16 3.78
C LEU A 252 -18.54 34.35 2.26
N VAL A 253 -19.12 33.38 1.56
CA VAL A 253 -19.23 33.41 0.09
C VAL A 253 -20.36 34.32 -0.41
N GLY A 254 -21.20 34.84 0.51
CA GLY A 254 -22.23 35.86 0.23
C GLY A 254 -23.62 35.32 -0.09
N ILE A 255 -23.87 34.01 0.03
CA ILE A 255 -25.18 33.39 -0.25
C ILE A 255 -26.29 34.03 0.60
N THR A 256 -26.05 34.25 1.90
CA THR A 256 -27.04 34.83 2.82
C THR A 256 -27.30 36.32 2.60
N SER A 257 -26.51 36.99 1.77
CA SER A 257 -26.73 38.36 1.31
C SER A 257 -27.54 38.45 0.01
N MET A 258 -27.74 37.33 -0.71
CA MET A 258 -28.45 37.29 -1.99
C MET A 258 -29.94 37.04 -1.81
N LYS A 259 -30.77 37.73 -2.60
CA LYS A 259 -32.23 37.52 -2.63
C LYS A 259 -32.61 36.27 -3.42
N ASN A 260 -33.45 35.44 -2.81
CA ASN A 260 -34.18 34.38 -3.49
C ASN A 260 -35.41 34.97 -4.21
N THR A 261 -35.43 34.89 -5.53
CA THR A 261 -36.53 35.40 -6.36
C THR A 261 -37.85 34.67 -6.16
N LEU A 262 -37.83 33.45 -5.61
CA LEU A 262 -39.03 32.64 -5.34
C LEU A 262 -39.73 33.01 -4.03
N THR A 263 -38.99 33.57 -3.05
CA THR A 263 -39.54 33.89 -1.71
C THR A 263 -39.50 35.38 -1.39
N GLY A 264 -38.76 36.19 -2.17
CA GLY A 264 -38.54 37.62 -1.92
C GLY A 264 -37.59 37.92 -0.75
N GLN A 265 -37.19 36.90 0.01
CA GLN A 265 -36.27 36.98 1.15
C GLN A 265 -34.83 36.66 0.71
N ASN A 266 -33.85 36.91 1.58
CA ASN A 266 -32.51 36.38 1.35
C ASN A 266 -32.47 34.86 1.50
N PHE A 267 -31.56 34.19 0.80
CA PHE A 267 -31.33 32.75 0.97
C PHE A 267 -30.89 32.44 2.41
N LYS A 268 -31.46 31.40 3.02
CA LYS A 268 -31.06 30.93 4.36
C LYS A 268 -29.74 30.18 4.39
N GLY A 269 -29.21 29.81 3.23
CA GLY A 269 -27.96 29.07 3.07
C GLY A 269 -27.91 28.25 1.78
N PHE A 270 -26.82 27.49 1.61
CA PHE A 270 -26.47 26.78 0.38
C PHE A 270 -27.58 25.84 -0.12
N SER A 271 -28.29 25.15 0.77
CA SER A 271 -29.33 24.20 0.35
C SER A 271 -30.52 24.89 -0.32
N GLU A 272 -30.87 26.12 0.08
CA GLU A 272 -31.93 26.91 -0.56
C GLU A 272 -31.43 27.51 -1.89
N PHE A 273 -30.20 28.01 -1.90
CA PHE A 273 -29.52 28.54 -3.08
C PHE A 273 -29.46 27.50 -4.21
N CYS A 274 -28.94 26.31 -3.92
CA CYS A 274 -28.89 25.19 -4.88
C CYS A 274 -30.29 24.74 -5.34
N LYS A 275 -31.29 24.70 -4.44
CA LYS A 275 -32.68 24.35 -4.80
C LYS A 275 -33.34 25.39 -5.72
N ALA A 276 -32.91 26.64 -5.68
CA ALA A 276 -33.30 27.68 -6.64
C ALA A 276 -32.53 27.60 -7.98
N GLY A 277 -31.78 26.52 -8.23
CA GLY A 277 -31.03 26.29 -9.46
C GLY A 277 -29.68 27.02 -9.52
N LYS A 278 -29.26 27.68 -8.44
CA LYS A 278 -28.01 28.44 -8.37
C LYS A 278 -26.79 27.55 -8.12
N THR A 279 -25.67 27.94 -8.70
CA THR A 279 -24.42 27.17 -8.72
C THR A 279 -23.32 27.91 -7.95
N GLU A 280 -22.75 27.28 -6.92
CA GLU A 280 -21.66 27.89 -6.14
C GLU A 280 -20.34 27.91 -6.92
N TYR A 281 -20.01 26.80 -7.58
CA TYR A 281 -19.02 26.74 -8.66
C TYR A 281 -19.24 25.48 -9.53
N ASN A 282 -18.84 25.51 -10.79
CA ASN A 282 -18.76 24.34 -11.65
C ASN A 282 -17.42 24.31 -12.37
N PHE A 283 -16.55 23.35 -12.03
CA PHE A 283 -15.22 23.24 -12.66
C PHE A 283 -15.26 22.69 -14.10
N ALA A 284 -16.41 22.18 -14.58
CA ALA A 284 -16.52 21.65 -15.95
C ALA A 284 -16.68 22.74 -17.02
N ASP A 285 -17.26 23.89 -16.67
CA ASP A 285 -17.50 25.04 -17.56
C ASP A 285 -16.98 26.37 -16.99
N SER A 286 -16.29 26.32 -15.83
CA SER A 286 -15.78 27.46 -15.07
C SER A 286 -16.84 28.50 -14.67
N SER A 287 -18.10 28.09 -14.49
CA SER A 287 -19.22 28.98 -14.15
C SER A 287 -19.52 29.06 -12.64
N SER A 288 -20.11 30.17 -12.23
CA SER A 288 -20.49 30.47 -10.84
C SER A 288 -21.59 31.54 -10.79
N ASP A 289 -22.56 31.40 -9.88
CA ASP A 289 -23.48 32.48 -9.51
C ASP A 289 -22.90 33.40 -8.41
N LEU A 290 -21.71 33.09 -7.89
CA LEU A 290 -20.98 33.86 -6.87
C LEU A 290 -19.66 34.41 -7.39
N THR A 291 -19.42 35.71 -7.20
CA THR A 291 -18.12 36.34 -7.55
C THR A 291 -16.99 35.97 -6.58
N PHE A 292 -17.31 35.42 -5.41
CA PHE A 292 -16.31 35.03 -4.40
C PHE A 292 -15.28 34.04 -4.95
N TRP A 293 -15.64 33.18 -5.90
CA TRP A 293 -14.79 32.11 -6.46
C TRP A 293 -14.12 32.45 -7.82
N ASN A 294 -14.21 33.70 -8.30
CA ASN A 294 -13.58 34.13 -9.57
C ASN A 294 -12.06 33.84 -9.59
N ASP A 295 -11.54 33.30 -10.69
CA ASP A 295 -10.11 32.95 -10.81
C ASP A 295 -9.66 31.95 -9.72
N PRO A 296 -10.25 30.73 -9.65
CA PRO A 296 -10.00 29.77 -8.57
C PRO A 296 -8.56 29.21 -8.60
N LEU A 297 -7.88 29.27 -9.74
CA LEU A 297 -6.49 28.80 -9.88
C LEU A 297 -5.45 29.89 -9.64
N GLU A 298 -5.85 31.15 -9.47
CA GLU A 298 -4.92 32.27 -9.25
C GLU A 298 -4.51 32.37 -7.77
N PRO A 299 -3.22 32.19 -7.42
CA PRO A 299 -2.77 32.21 -6.03
C PRO A 299 -3.05 33.54 -5.33
N ALA A 300 -2.96 34.66 -6.05
CA ALA A 300 -3.26 35.99 -5.50
C ALA A 300 -4.74 36.17 -5.15
N ALA A 301 -5.66 35.65 -5.97
CA ALA A 301 -7.10 35.66 -5.69
C ALA A 301 -7.42 34.78 -4.46
N ASN A 302 -6.81 33.59 -4.39
CA ASN A 302 -6.95 32.67 -3.25
C ASN A 302 -6.38 33.26 -1.95
N ALA A 303 -5.23 33.93 -1.99
CA ALA A 303 -4.70 34.67 -0.84
C ALA A 303 -5.61 35.83 -0.41
N ASN A 304 -6.30 36.50 -1.35
CA ASN A 304 -7.28 37.54 -1.02
C ASN A 304 -8.55 36.97 -0.35
N ARG A 305 -9.08 35.83 -0.84
CA ARG A 305 -10.20 35.11 -0.19
C ARG A 305 -9.89 34.79 1.27
N THR A 306 -8.68 34.31 1.54
CA THR A 306 -8.20 34.02 2.89
C THR A 306 -8.20 35.26 3.78
N LYS A 307 -7.74 36.42 3.28
CA LYS A 307 -7.80 37.70 4.03
C LYS A 307 -9.23 38.10 4.35
N VAL A 308 -10.15 38.02 3.38
CA VAL A 308 -11.58 38.30 3.56
C VAL A 308 -12.20 37.36 4.59
N MET A 309 -11.85 36.08 4.60
CA MET A 309 -12.29 35.11 5.61
C MET A 309 -11.85 35.50 7.01
N MET A 310 -10.57 35.80 7.20
CA MET A 310 -10.01 36.19 8.50
C MET A 310 -10.60 37.52 9.00
N GLN A 311 -10.75 38.50 8.11
CA GLN A 311 -11.39 39.78 8.44
C GLN A 311 -12.83 39.56 8.88
N LYS A 312 -13.64 38.86 8.06
CA LYS A 312 -15.06 38.64 8.36
C LYS A 312 -15.27 37.88 9.67
N TYR A 313 -14.39 36.93 10.01
CA TYR A 313 -14.42 36.29 11.32
C TYR A 313 -14.12 37.29 12.46
N ASN A 314 -13.08 38.12 12.35
CA ASN A 314 -12.76 39.12 13.36
C ASN A 314 -13.88 40.18 13.51
N ASP A 315 -14.52 40.58 12.41
CA ASP A 315 -15.68 41.48 12.43
C ASP A 315 -16.87 40.84 13.17
N LEU A 316 -17.13 39.53 13.00
CA LEU A 316 -18.16 38.81 13.77
C LEU A 316 -17.84 38.77 15.27
N VAL A 317 -16.57 38.58 15.65
CA VAL A 317 -16.15 38.63 17.05
C VAL A 317 -16.40 40.02 17.66
N GLN A 318 -16.06 41.09 16.94
CA GLN A 318 -16.24 42.47 17.41
C GLN A 318 -17.71 42.85 17.57
N ASN A 319 -18.59 42.39 16.69
CA ASN A 319 -20.03 42.68 16.71
C ASN A 319 -20.85 41.67 17.55
N GLY A 320 -20.20 40.91 18.44
CA GLY A 320 -20.67 39.60 18.91
C GLY A 320 -22.11 39.52 19.42
N VAL A 321 -22.97 38.83 18.64
CA VAL A 321 -24.33 38.42 19.02
C VAL A 321 -24.45 36.90 19.22
N GLY A 322 -25.32 36.47 20.13
CA GLY A 322 -25.50 35.04 20.44
C GLY A 322 -24.20 34.39 20.91
N ASP A 323 -23.79 33.29 20.28
CA ASP A 323 -22.53 32.60 20.59
C ASP A 323 -21.27 33.40 20.21
N GLN A 324 -21.38 34.41 19.33
CA GLN A 324 -20.24 35.22 18.90
C GLN A 324 -19.63 36.05 20.05
N LYS A 325 -20.42 36.40 21.08
CA LYS A 325 -19.93 37.10 22.29
C LYS A 325 -18.88 36.31 23.09
N HIS A 326 -18.81 35.00 22.84
CA HIS A 326 -17.87 34.08 23.47
C HIS A 326 -16.70 33.70 22.54
N MET A 327 -16.73 34.16 21.29
CA MET A 327 -15.65 33.94 20.34
C MET A 327 -14.46 34.87 20.60
N LYS A 328 -13.28 34.47 20.13
CA LYS A 328 -12.01 35.18 20.32
C LYS A 328 -11.41 35.55 18.97
N ALA A 329 -10.91 36.77 18.85
CA ALA A 329 -10.27 37.26 17.63
C ALA A 329 -9.03 36.42 17.28
N LEU A 330 -8.71 36.34 15.99
CA LEU A 330 -7.46 35.75 15.53
C LEU A 330 -6.30 36.67 15.96
N PRO A 331 -5.27 36.16 16.64
CA PRO A 331 -4.04 36.93 16.90
C PRO A 331 -3.29 37.18 15.59
N SER A 332 -2.36 38.14 15.58
CA SER A 332 -1.47 38.32 14.43
C SER A 332 -0.39 37.24 14.36
N VAL A 333 0.16 37.03 13.16
CA VAL A 333 1.31 36.14 12.94
C VAL A 333 2.54 36.62 13.72
N GLU A 334 2.71 37.94 13.89
CA GLU A 334 3.83 38.52 14.64
C GLU A 334 3.74 38.23 16.14
N GLU A 335 2.57 38.45 16.75
CA GLU A 335 2.33 38.15 18.17
C GLU A 335 2.55 36.67 18.48
N LEU A 336 2.03 35.77 17.63
CA LEU A 336 2.28 34.33 17.74
C LEU A 336 3.77 33.99 17.60
N THR A 337 4.46 34.58 16.62
CA THR A 337 5.89 34.33 16.37
C THR A 337 6.76 34.80 17.52
N LYS A 338 6.37 35.88 18.19
CA LYS A 338 7.02 36.41 19.40
C LYS A 338 6.74 35.56 20.65
N ALA A 339 5.54 35.00 20.75
CA ALA A 339 5.15 34.13 21.87
C ALA A 339 5.73 32.71 21.76
N ASN A 340 5.99 32.23 20.54
CA ASN A 340 6.49 30.89 20.28
C ASN A 340 8.03 30.80 20.31
N PRO A 341 8.59 29.61 20.64
CA PRO A 341 10.03 29.38 20.53
C PRO A 341 10.50 29.46 19.06
N PRO A 342 11.75 29.89 18.78
CA PRO A 342 12.29 29.83 17.42
C PRO A 342 12.44 28.38 16.95
N CYS A 343 12.23 28.13 15.66
CA CYS A 343 12.20 26.79 15.05
C CYS A 343 13.42 25.91 15.36
N TRP A 344 14.61 26.50 15.45
CA TRP A 344 15.85 25.78 15.77
C TRP A 344 15.88 25.18 17.18
N LYS A 345 15.02 25.63 18.10
CA LYS A 345 14.94 25.11 19.47
C LYS A 345 14.19 23.78 19.55
N ASN A 346 13.36 23.49 18.55
CA ASN A 346 12.46 22.34 18.51
C ASN A 346 12.77 21.36 17.36
N SER A 347 13.38 21.85 16.28
CA SER A 347 13.69 21.08 15.08
C SER A 347 15.20 20.97 14.87
N PRO A 348 15.80 19.77 14.94
CA PRO A 348 17.23 19.56 14.64
C PRO A 348 17.61 19.97 13.22
N ARG A 349 16.68 19.82 12.26
CA ARG A 349 16.81 20.33 10.87
C ARG A 349 16.96 21.85 10.83
N CYS A 350 16.26 22.57 11.70
CA CYS A 350 16.36 24.03 11.79
C CYS A 350 17.56 24.50 12.62
N ALA A 351 18.02 23.70 13.59
CA ALA A 351 19.26 23.94 14.33
C ALA A 351 20.50 23.90 13.43
N THR A 352 20.46 23.05 12.39
CA THR A 352 21.58 22.79 11.48
C THR A 352 21.44 23.45 10.10
N ALA A 353 20.32 24.13 9.82
CA ALA A 353 20.06 24.75 8.52
C ALA A 353 21.04 25.88 8.19
N ALA A 354 21.68 25.82 7.02
CA ALA A 354 22.70 26.77 6.58
C ALA A 354 22.25 28.25 6.64
N ASN A 355 20.97 28.53 6.36
CA ASN A 355 20.35 29.85 6.46
C ASN A 355 19.37 29.99 7.64
N GLY A 356 19.24 28.99 8.50
CA GLY A 356 18.28 28.96 9.60
C GLY A 356 16.85 28.66 9.13
N CYS A 357 15.90 28.95 10.02
CA CYS A 357 14.47 28.77 9.78
C CYS A 357 13.67 29.96 10.30
N ARG A 358 12.47 30.14 9.74
CA ARG A 358 11.49 31.13 10.17
C ARG A 358 10.15 30.48 10.52
N ARG A 359 9.36 31.13 11.38
CA ARG A 359 7.94 30.82 11.53
C ARG A 359 7.13 31.62 10.52
N LYS A 360 6.14 30.98 9.92
CA LYS A 360 5.16 31.60 9.02
C LYS A 360 3.75 31.20 9.43
N LEU A 361 2.78 32.00 9.00
CA LEU A 361 1.34 31.73 9.13
C LEU A 361 0.82 31.73 10.57
N LEU A 362 -0.49 31.80 10.71
CA LEU A 362 -1.22 31.60 11.95
C LEU A 362 -0.98 30.19 12.53
N SER A 363 -0.76 29.21 11.67
CA SER A 363 -0.37 27.85 12.06
C SER A 363 1.11 27.70 12.46
N GLN A 364 1.90 28.77 12.37
CA GLN A 364 3.25 28.88 12.94
C GLN A 364 4.26 27.85 12.37
N ILE A 365 4.08 27.51 11.10
CA ILE A 365 4.92 26.59 10.32
C ILE A 365 6.38 27.02 10.32
N CYS A 366 7.26 26.08 10.64
CA CYS A 366 8.69 26.27 10.48
C CYS A 366 9.13 26.00 9.03
N GLU A 367 9.62 27.04 8.36
CA GLU A 367 10.15 26.96 6.99
C GLU A 367 11.69 27.07 7.02
N VAL A 368 12.38 26.13 6.36
CA VAL A 368 13.84 26.19 6.17
C VAL A 368 14.14 27.22 5.10
N CYS A 369 15.00 28.19 5.40
CA CYS A 369 15.29 29.28 4.48
C CYS A 369 16.26 28.87 3.36
N SER A 370 15.91 29.18 2.12
CA SER A 370 16.77 28.93 0.94
C SER A 370 17.90 29.94 0.81
N ALA A 371 17.72 31.15 1.34
CA ALA A 371 18.71 32.23 1.37
C ALA A 371 18.70 32.93 2.76
N PRO A 372 19.73 33.69 3.13
CA PRO A 372 19.71 34.55 4.31
C PRO A 372 18.60 35.61 4.22
N ALA A 373 17.87 35.83 5.30
CA ALA A 373 16.90 36.91 5.48
C ALA A 373 16.73 37.23 6.98
N ASP A 374 16.27 38.42 7.33
CA ASP A 374 16.21 38.89 8.71
C ASP A 374 15.26 38.06 9.60
N ASP A 375 14.21 37.46 9.03
CA ASP A 375 13.27 36.57 9.70
C ASP A 375 13.79 35.13 9.86
N CYS A 376 14.84 34.75 9.14
CA CYS A 376 15.47 33.42 9.17
C CYS A 376 16.46 33.28 10.33
N LYS A 377 15.94 32.85 11.49
CA LYS A 377 16.72 32.75 12.72
C LYS A 377 17.54 31.46 12.79
N LYS A 378 18.75 31.57 13.36
CA LYS A 378 19.68 30.48 13.70
C LYS A 378 19.96 30.51 15.22
N PRO A 379 20.44 29.40 15.82
CA PRO A 379 21.01 29.46 17.16
C PRO A 379 22.33 30.25 17.14
N GLY A 380 22.53 31.10 18.14
CA GLY A 380 23.83 31.72 18.43
C GLY A 380 24.78 30.76 19.18
N PRO A 381 26.05 31.14 19.41
CA PRO A 381 27.07 30.25 19.97
C PRO A 381 26.75 29.66 21.36
N ASN A 382 25.92 30.35 22.15
CA ASN A 382 25.53 29.96 23.50
C ASN A 382 24.09 29.40 23.58
N ASP A 383 23.38 29.29 22.45
CA ASP A 383 21.99 28.87 22.42
C ASP A 383 21.86 27.33 22.52
N LYS A 384 20.91 26.88 23.34
CA LYS A 384 20.56 25.45 23.45
C LYS A 384 19.66 25.04 22.28
N ALA A 385 20.27 24.76 21.14
CA ALA A 385 19.58 24.27 19.94
C ALA A 385 19.08 22.82 20.10
N ALA A 386 18.11 22.43 19.27
CA ALA A 386 17.63 21.04 19.22
C ALA A 386 18.77 20.09 18.78
N PRO A 387 19.19 19.13 19.62
CA PRO A 387 20.24 18.17 19.27
C PRO A 387 19.72 17.12 18.28
N MET A 388 20.62 16.45 17.58
CA MET A 388 20.28 15.23 16.85
C MET A 388 19.80 14.13 17.80
N LEU A 389 18.66 13.52 17.49
CA LEU A 389 17.98 12.55 18.35
C LEU A 389 18.13 11.11 17.84
N ASN A 390 18.13 10.17 18.78
CA ASN A 390 18.12 8.74 18.55
C ASN A 390 16.70 8.24 18.29
N LYS A 391 16.51 7.57 17.15
CA LYS A 391 15.21 7.04 16.70
C LYS A 391 14.77 5.84 17.55
N GLN A 392 13.46 5.67 17.68
CA GLN A 392 12.86 4.58 18.47
C GLN A 392 13.21 3.19 17.94
N PHE A 393 13.39 2.23 18.85
CA PHE A 393 13.57 0.83 18.53
C PHE A 393 12.34 0.22 17.82
N GLN A 394 12.60 -0.68 16.88
CA GLN A 394 11.56 -1.43 16.18
C GLN A 394 11.37 -2.79 16.87
N PRO A 395 10.26 -3.08 17.58
CA PRO A 395 10.03 -4.40 18.16
C PRO A 395 10.19 -5.52 17.13
N ALA A 396 10.94 -6.56 17.52
CA ALA A 396 10.94 -7.84 16.83
C ALA A 396 9.54 -8.47 16.88
N LEU A 397 9.22 -9.30 15.89
CA LEU A 397 7.95 -10.05 15.88
C LEU A 397 8.05 -11.22 16.88
N PRO A 398 6.98 -11.57 17.62
CA PRO A 398 7.04 -12.66 18.58
C PRO A 398 7.21 -13.99 17.87
N THR A 399 8.25 -14.71 18.28
CA THR A 399 8.45 -16.11 17.96
C THR A 399 7.84 -16.99 19.05
N ASP A 400 7.37 -18.18 18.69
CA ASP A 400 7.11 -19.21 19.68
C ASP A 400 8.40 -19.92 20.12
N ALA A 401 8.27 -20.92 21.01
CA ALA A 401 9.40 -21.72 21.51
C ALA A 401 10.15 -22.51 20.42
N THR A 402 9.66 -22.51 19.17
CA THR A 402 10.32 -23.13 18.00
C THR A 402 10.95 -22.10 17.04
N GLY A 403 10.90 -20.80 17.38
CA GLY A 403 11.46 -19.73 16.55
C GLY A 403 10.52 -19.23 15.44
N ASN A 404 9.29 -19.74 15.34
CA ASN A 404 8.34 -19.37 14.29
C ASN A 404 7.52 -18.13 14.68
N THR A 405 7.44 -17.15 13.78
CA THR A 405 6.68 -15.91 13.98
C THR A 405 5.17 -16.14 13.83
N LYS A 406 4.41 -15.88 14.90
CA LYS A 406 2.96 -16.18 14.95
C LYS A 406 2.03 -15.10 14.38
N GLN A 407 2.53 -13.91 14.08
CA GLN A 407 1.74 -12.83 13.47
C GLN A 407 2.57 -12.07 12.42
N PRO A 408 2.01 -11.78 11.24
CA PRO A 408 2.60 -10.85 10.29
C PRO A 408 2.52 -9.42 10.84
N ARG A 409 3.50 -8.59 10.49
CA ARG A 409 3.38 -7.13 10.63
C ARG A 409 2.36 -6.65 9.61
N ALA A 410 1.43 -5.78 10.03
CA ALA A 410 0.44 -5.20 9.12
C ALA A 410 1.14 -4.51 7.92
N PRO A 411 0.70 -4.76 6.67
CA PRO A 411 1.26 -4.11 5.48
C PRO A 411 1.05 -2.59 5.41
N ASN A 412 1.67 -1.96 4.41
CA ASN A 412 1.36 -0.58 4.07
C ASN A 412 0.04 -0.52 3.31
N ALA A 413 -0.94 0.11 3.95
CA ALA A 413 -2.12 0.64 3.32
C ALA A 413 -1.69 1.69 2.23
N ALA A 414 -2.15 1.55 0.99
CA ALA A 414 -1.80 2.39 -0.18
C ALA A 414 -2.38 3.84 -0.10
N PRO A 415 -2.49 4.64 -1.18
CA PRO A 415 -3.39 5.80 -1.16
C PRO A 415 -4.85 5.42 -1.43
N LEU A 416 -5.80 6.06 -0.73
CA LEU A 416 -7.20 6.10 -1.16
C LEU A 416 -7.38 7.20 -2.20
N ASP A 417 -7.70 6.82 -3.43
CA ASP A 417 -8.30 7.74 -4.40
C ASP A 417 -9.76 8.06 -4.00
N ALA A 418 -10.19 9.29 -4.25
CA ALA A 418 -11.57 9.72 -4.01
C ALA A 418 -12.54 8.99 -4.96
N PRO A 419 -13.79 8.69 -4.52
CA PRO A 419 -14.71 7.88 -5.31
C PRO A 419 -15.29 8.64 -6.51
N ALA A 420 -15.04 8.15 -7.71
CA ALA A 420 -15.90 8.41 -8.87
C ALA A 420 -17.05 7.39 -8.86
N GLY A 421 -18.29 7.87 -8.81
CA GLY A 421 -19.50 7.05 -8.63
C GLY A 421 -19.90 6.22 -9.86
N GLY A 422 -20.84 5.30 -9.66
CA GLY A 422 -21.37 4.46 -10.73
C GLY A 422 -22.90 4.37 -10.76
N ALA A 423 -23.41 3.97 -11.92
CA ALA A 423 -24.71 3.34 -12.21
C ALA A 423 -24.48 2.59 -13.56
N GLY A 424 -24.87 1.34 -13.78
CA GLY A 424 -26.20 0.76 -13.61
C GLY A 424 -26.97 0.90 -14.93
N GLY A 425 -27.50 -0.12 -15.62
CA GLY A 425 -27.51 -1.58 -15.41
C GLY A 425 -28.75 -2.15 -16.10
N ASN A 426 -28.71 -3.36 -16.67
CA ASN A 426 -29.92 -4.17 -16.89
C ASN A 426 -29.68 -5.64 -17.25
N VAL A 427 -30.77 -6.43 -17.19
CA VAL A 427 -30.82 -7.89 -17.12
C VAL A 427 -31.43 -8.47 -18.41
N ILE A 428 -31.20 -9.77 -18.71
CA ILE A 428 -32.22 -10.83 -19.02
C ILE A 428 -31.66 -11.99 -19.89
N LYS A 429 -31.73 -13.24 -19.36
CA LYS A 429 -31.89 -14.61 -19.98
C LYS A 429 -31.14 -14.89 -21.32
N GLY A 430 -30.34 -15.96 -21.52
CA GLY A 430 -30.48 -17.39 -21.16
C GLY A 430 -30.03 -18.26 -22.38
N SER A 431 -30.13 -19.60 -22.50
CA SER A 431 -30.55 -20.70 -21.61
C SER A 431 -30.05 -22.07 -22.16
N GLY A 432 -29.55 -22.99 -21.31
CA GLY A 432 -29.21 -24.39 -21.67
C GLY A 432 -27.74 -24.61 -22.13
N ALA A 433 -27.10 -25.77 -21.92
CA ALA A 433 -27.54 -27.03 -21.33
C ALA A 433 -26.43 -27.65 -20.44
N ALA A 434 -26.81 -28.37 -19.38
CA ALA A 434 -25.89 -29.06 -18.48
C ALA A 434 -26.46 -30.42 -18.06
N ALA A 435 -25.85 -31.52 -18.50
CA ALA A 435 -26.29 -32.87 -18.15
C ALA A 435 -25.22 -33.97 -18.31
N THR A 436 -23.98 -33.79 -17.82
CA THR A 436 -23.08 -34.92 -17.43
C THR A 436 -21.88 -34.42 -16.62
N SER A 437 -21.96 -34.49 -15.28
CA SER A 437 -20.83 -34.61 -14.32
C SER A 437 -21.36 -34.59 -12.88
N LEU A 438 -22.08 -35.64 -12.49
CA LEU A 438 -22.80 -35.70 -11.19
C LEU A 438 -22.22 -36.79 -10.26
N ILE A 439 -20.91 -36.78 -9.98
CA ILE A 439 -20.31 -37.67 -8.94
C ILE A 439 -19.35 -36.94 -7.99
N LEU A 440 -18.56 -35.95 -8.41
CA LEU A 440 -17.53 -35.33 -7.53
C LEU A 440 -17.99 -34.16 -6.64
N ALA A 441 -19.23 -33.68 -6.78
CA ALA A 441 -19.69 -32.46 -6.09
C ALA A 441 -20.20 -32.66 -4.64
N THR A 442 -20.46 -33.90 -4.21
CA THR A 442 -21.09 -34.19 -2.90
C THR A 442 -20.11 -34.13 -1.72
N ALA A 443 -18.83 -34.47 -1.92
CA ALA A 443 -17.84 -34.50 -0.85
C ALA A 443 -17.44 -33.10 -0.36
N VAL A 444 -17.12 -32.18 -1.29
CA VAL A 444 -16.63 -30.82 -0.95
C VAL A 444 -17.74 -29.97 -0.32
N GLY A 445 -19.00 -30.14 -0.77
CA GLY A 445 -20.14 -29.42 -0.20
C GLY A 445 -20.42 -29.79 1.26
N LEU A 446 -20.24 -31.07 1.64
CA LEU A 446 -20.46 -31.54 3.02
C LEU A 446 -19.44 -30.97 4.01
N VAL A 447 -18.18 -30.79 3.61
CA VAL A 447 -17.12 -30.25 4.48
C VAL A 447 -17.34 -28.76 4.76
N ALA A 448 -17.67 -27.96 3.75
CA ALA A 448 -17.93 -26.52 3.95
C ALA A 448 -19.17 -26.25 4.82
N LEU A 449 -20.21 -27.10 4.71
CA LEU A 449 -21.44 -26.94 5.48
C LEU A 449 -21.32 -27.36 6.95
N ALA A 450 -20.33 -28.18 7.32
CA ALA A 450 -20.08 -28.55 8.72
C ALA A 450 -19.75 -27.35 9.62
N PHE A 451 -19.20 -26.27 9.05
CA PHE A 451 -18.77 -25.06 9.75
C PHE A 451 -19.80 -23.91 9.72
N LEU A 452 -20.85 -24.00 8.91
CA LEU A 452 -21.90 -22.98 8.83
C LEU A 452 -23.01 -23.27 9.83
N SER A 453 -23.51 -22.23 10.53
CA SER A 453 -24.69 -22.40 11.38
C SER A 453 -25.94 -22.65 10.51
N PRO A 454 -27.01 -23.27 11.05
CA PRO A 454 -28.27 -23.44 10.33
C PRO A 454 -28.90 -22.13 9.84
N ALA A 455 -28.62 -21.00 10.51
CA ALA A 455 -29.07 -19.68 10.09
C ALA A 455 -28.24 -19.13 8.90
N ASP A 456 -26.92 -19.30 8.94
CA ASP A 456 -26.02 -18.86 7.87
C ASP A 456 -26.20 -19.72 6.61
N ALA A 457 -26.41 -21.03 6.77
CA ALA A 457 -26.80 -21.94 5.69
C ALA A 457 -28.11 -21.48 5.01
N LEU A 458 -29.12 -21.05 5.78
CA LEU A 458 -30.35 -20.48 5.23
C LEU A 458 -30.11 -19.15 4.51
N SER A 459 -29.28 -18.27 5.07
CA SER A 459 -28.91 -16.99 4.45
C SER A 459 -28.18 -17.20 3.12
N LEU A 460 -27.12 -18.02 3.12
CA LEU A 460 -26.33 -18.38 1.95
C LEU A 460 -27.17 -19.04 0.85
N SER A 461 -28.09 -19.96 1.23
CA SER A 461 -29.04 -20.55 0.29
C SER A 461 -30.11 -19.59 -0.23
N SER A 462 -30.29 -18.42 0.39
CA SER A 462 -31.23 -17.39 -0.06
C SER A 462 -30.55 -16.32 -0.91
N ALA A 463 -29.23 -16.12 -0.73
CA ALA A 463 -28.43 -15.15 -1.48
C ALA A 463 -28.18 -15.53 -2.95
N SER A 464 -28.32 -16.82 -3.33
CA SER A 464 -28.14 -17.26 -4.71
C SER A 464 -29.04 -18.45 -5.06
N LYS A 465 -29.68 -18.36 -6.24
CA LYS A 465 -30.55 -19.40 -6.78
C LYS A 465 -29.78 -20.68 -7.15
N SER A 466 -28.52 -20.55 -7.54
CA SER A 466 -27.64 -21.70 -7.82
C SER A 466 -27.24 -22.43 -6.54
N LEU A 467 -26.91 -21.69 -5.47
CA LEU A 467 -26.66 -22.25 -4.13
C LEU A 467 -27.92 -22.88 -3.53
N PHE A 468 -29.10 -22.28 -3.69
CA PHE A 468 -30.38 -22.85 -3.28
C PHE A 468 -30.61 -24.26 -3.86
N VAL A 469 -30.33 -24.44 -5.16
CA VAL A 469 -30.48 -25.72 -5.86
C VAL A 469 -29.38 -26.71 -5.46
N ALA A 470 -28.13 -26.25 -5.36
CA ALA A 470 -27.00 -27.09 -4.97
C ALA A 470 -27.12 -27.65 -3.55
N MET A 471 -27.65 -26.85 -2.60
CA MET A 471 -27.91 -27.24 -1.21
C MET A 471 -29.16 -28.14 -1.07
N GLY A 472 -29.43 -29.06 -1.99
CA GLY A 472 -30.70 -29.80 -2.10
C GLY A 472 -31.10 -30.66 -0.88
N ALA A 473 -32.18 -31.44 -1.02
CA ALA A 473 -32.78 -32.18 0.09
C ALA A 473 -31.81 -33.05 0.95
N PRO A 474 -30.76 -33.69 0.40
CA PRO A 474 -29.77 -34.42 1.22
C PRO A 474 -28.97 -33.51 2.18
N ILE A 475 -28.59 -32.31 1.71
CA ILE A 475 -27.84 -31.33 2.50
C ILE A 475 -28.70 -30.78 3.65
N TRP A 476 -29.95 -30.40 3.39
CA TRP A 476 -30.85 -29.96 4.47
C TRP A 476 -31.20 -31.07 5.45
N ARG A 477 -31.19 -32.35 5.04
CA ARG A 477 -31.28 -33.49 5.97
C ARG A 477 -30.05 -33.57 6.88
N SER A 478 -28.85 -33.41 6.32
CA SER A 478 -27.60 -33.35 7.10
C SER A 478 -27.64 -32.22 8.15
N VAL A 479 -28.03 -31.00 7.75
CA VAL A 479 -28.21 -29.87 8.70
C VAL A 479 -29.23 -30.19 9.79
N LEU A 480 -30.38 -30.78 9.43
CA LEU A 480 -31.40 -31.16 10.42
C LEU A 480 -30.91 -32.19 11.44
N VAL A 481 -30.20 -33.22 11.00
CA VAL A 481 -29.70 -34.28 11.88
C VAL A 481 -28.50 -33.81 12.71
N ASN A 482 -27.48 -33.23 12.05
CA ASN A 482 -26.16 -33.01 12.64
C ASN A 482 -26.02 -31.66 13.37
N GLN A 483 -26.82 -30.64 13.01
CA GLN A 483 -26.72 -29.30 13.61
C GLN A 483 -28.00 -28.88 14.35
N CYS A 484 -29.15 -29.41 13.96
CA CYS A 484 -30.44 -29.16 14.62
C CYS A 484 -30.91 -30.31 15.53
N ASN A 485 -30.13 -31.39 15.67
CA ASN A 485 -30.40 -32.58 16.49
C ASN A 485 -31.78 -33.23 16.25
N VAL A 486 -32.31 -33.15 15.02
CA VAL A 486 -33.57 -33.79 14.64
C VAL A 486 -33.31 -35.27 14.34
N LYS A 487 -33.84 -36.15 15.21
CA LYS A 487 -33.74 -37.61 15.03
C LYS A 487 -34.14 -38.05 13.60
N PRO A 488 -33.32 -38.88 12.92
CA PRO A 488 -33.58 -39.31 11.54
C PRO A 488 -34.98 -39.89 11.31
N GLU A 489 -35.55 -40.62 12.28
CA GLU A 489 -36.91 -41.21 12.16
C GLU A 489 -38.00 -40.16 11.88
N LYS A 490 -37.78 -38.89 12.27
CA LYS A 490 -38.75 -37.79 12.04
C LYS A 490 -38.68 -37.22 10.61
N LEU A 491 -37.69 -37.60 9.80
CA LEU A 491 -37.45 -37.06 8.46
C LEU A 491 -37.99 -37.98 7.36
N LYS A 492 -39.32 -38.15 7.30
CA LYS A 492 -40.00 -38.91 6.22
C LYS A 492 -39.61 -38.40 4.81
N PRO A 493 -39.68 -39.22 3.74
CA PRO A 493 -39.23 -38.81 2.40
C PRO A 493 -39.81 -37.49 1.89
N LYS A 494 -41.12 -37.26 2.10
CA LYS A 494 -41.86 -36.06 1.68
C LYS A 494 -41.67 -34.82 2.59
N THR A 495 -40.82 -34.87 3.61
CA THR A 495 -40.62 -33.74 4.54
C THR A 495 -39.98 -32.54 3.83
N LYS A 496 -40.57 -31.34 3.98
CA LYS A 496 -40.01 -30.06 3.47
C LYS A 496 -38.84 -29.60 4.33
N VAL A 497 -37.69 -30.27 4.20
CA VAL A 497 -36.54 -30.18 5.10
C VAL A 497 -35.98 -28.75 5.28
N ARG A 498 -35.79 -27.96 4.22
CA ARG A 498 -35.34 -26.56 4.35
C ARG A 498 -36.31 -25.70 5.17
N LEU A 499 -37.62 -25.88 4.98
CA LEU A 499 -38.65 -25.17 5.74
C LEU A 499 -38.66 -25.59 7.21
N MET A 500 -38.33 -26.86 7.50
CA MET A 500 -38.16 -27.34 8.86
C MET A 500 -36.94 -26.70 9.55
N VAL A 501 -35.81 -26.51 8.84
CA VAL A 501 -34.66 -25.74 9.37
C VAL A 501 -35.05 -24.29 9.64
N ALA A 502 -35.73 -23.62 8.70
CA ALA A 502 -36.18 -22.24 8.88
C ALA A 502 -37.10 -22.06 10.10
N ASN A 503 -38.06 -22.98 10.28
CA ASN A 503 -38.96 -22.98 11.43
C ASN A 503 -38.22 -23.26 12.75
N LEU A 504 -37.19 -24.11 12.75
CA LEU A 504 -36.39 -24.40 13.93
C LEU A 504 -35.49 -23.21 14.30
N VAL A 505 -34.81 -22.60 13.32
CA VAL A 505 -34.01 -21.37 13.48
C VAL A 505 -34.86 -20.23 14.02
N ALA A 506 -36.07 -20.01 13.48
CA ALA A 506 -37.00 -19.01 13.99
C ALA A 506 -37.46 -19.30 15.43
N LYS A 507 -37.77 -20.55 15.78
CA LYS A 507 -38.20 -20.95 17.14
C LYS A 507 -37.10 -20.89 18.20
N HIS A 508 -35.84 -20.86 17.79
CA HIS A 508 -34.66 -20.84 18.66
C HIS A 508 -33.88 -19.53 18.59
N ARG A 509 -34.47 -18.47 18.01
CA ARG A 509 -33.85 -17.15 17.90
C ARG A 509 -33.88 -16.39 19.24
N CYS A 510 -32.71 -16.04 19.76
CA CYS A 510 -32.57 -15.18 20.93
C CYS A 510 -33.15 -13.79 20.63
N VAL A 511 -34.02 -13.29 21.52
CA VAL A 511 -34.67 -11.98 21.35
C VAL A 511 -33.67 -10.82 21.42
N HIS A 512 -32.58 -10.96 22.18
CA HIS A 512 -31.57 -9.91 22.35
C HIS A 512 -30.57 -9.84 21.19
N CYS A 513 -29.88 -10.95 20.88
CA CYS A 513 -28.80 -10.95 19.88
C CYS A 513 -29.19 -11.49 18.50
N GLY A 514 -30.42 -11.97 18.30
CA GLY A 514 -30.88 -12.50 17.02
C GLY A 514 -30.26 -13.84 16.58
N VAL A 515 -29.33 -14.40 17.37
CA VAL A 515 -28.67 -15.70 17.12
C VAL A 515 -29.64 -16.85 17.39
N ALA A 516 -29.60 -17.90 16.55
CA ALA A 516 -30.40 -19.10 16.75
C ALA A 516 -29.63 -20.16 17.56
N CYS A 517 -30.10 -20.46 18.77
CA CYS A 517 -29.44 -21.41 19.69
C CYS A 517 -30.20 -22.73 19.77
N MET A 518 -29.75 -23.71 19.00
CA MET A 518 -30.36 -25.04 18.89
C MET A 518 -30.27 -25.88 20.18
N SER A 519 -29.40 -25.51 21.12
CA SER A 519 -29.35 -26.04 22.49
C SER A 519 -30.49 -25.56 23.39
N GLY A 520 -31.30 -24.60 22.94
CA GLY A 520 -32.43 -24.04 23.67
C GLY A 520 -32.28 -22.55 23.98
N LEU A 521 -33.41 -21.94 24.38
CA LEU A 521 -33.45 -20.58 24.93
C LEU A 521 -34.06 -20.64 26.33
N LYS A 522 -33.40 -19.99 27.29
CA LYS A 522 -33.97 -19.73 28.62
C LYS A 522 -35.01 -18.61 28.49
N THR A 523 -36.12 -18.76 29.20
CA THR A 523 -37.12 -17.68 29.34
C THR A 523 -36.86 -17.01 30.67
N ILE A 524 -36.71 -15.68 30.72
CA ILE A 524 -36.61 -14.94 31.98
C ILE A 524 -37.92 -15.12 32.75
N ARG A 525 -37.83 -15.59 34.00
CA ARG A 525 -38.98 -15.87 34.88
C ARG A 525 -39.08 -14.92 36.06
N VAL A 526 -38.04 -14.16 36.37
CA VAL A 526 -38.13 -13.04 37.33
C VAL A 526 -39.00 -11.93 36.73
N LYS A 527 -39.87 -11.33 37.54
CA LYS A 527 -40.79 -10.22 37.15
C LYS A 527 -40.04 -8.89 36.98
N THR A 528 -39.18 -8.83 35.98
CA THR A 528 -38.57 -7.58 35.47
C THR A 528 -39.31 -7.10 34.22
N GLU A 529 -38.93 -5.95 33.68
CA GLU A 529 -39.31 -5.49 32.33
C GLU A 529 -38.83 -6.42 31.20
N HIS A 530 -38.16 -7.52 31.52
CA HIS A 530 -37.68 -8.53 30.58
C HIS A 530 -38.32 -9.91 30.80
N PHE A 531 -39.29 -10.03 31.72
CA PHE A 531 -40.08 -11.24 31.95
C PHE A 531 -40.67 -11.80 30.64
N GLY A 532 -40.56 -13.12 30.45
CA GLY A 532 -41.07 -13.79 29.25
C GLY A 532 -40.17 -13.69 28.00
N LYS A 533 -39.12 -12.85 28.00
CA LYS A 533 -38.14 -12.82 26.89
C LYS A 533 -37.35 -14.13 26.84
N ARG A 534 -37.16 -14.68 25.64
CA ARG A 534 -36.40 -15.91 25.38
C ARG A 534 -34.99 -15.56 24.89
N LEU A 535 -33.99 -15.89 25.70
CA LEU A 535 -32.58 -15.54 25.49
C LEU A 535 -31.70 -16.80 25.38
N CYS A 536 -30.58 -16.68 24.67
CA CYS A 536 -29.55 -17.72 24.65
C CYS A 536 -28.73 -17.70 25.96
N PRO A 537 -28.03 -18.79 26.31
CA PRO A 537 -27.26 -18.88 27.55
C PRO A 537 -26.30 -17.70 27.77
N ALA A 538 -25.50 -17.35 26.76
CA ALA A 538 -24.58 -16.21 26.82
C ALA A 538 -25.27 -14.84 27.01
N CYS A 539 -26.53 -14.68 26.57
CA CYS A 539 -27.30 -13.47 26.86
C CYS A 539 -27.97 -13.49 28.23
N THR A 540 -28.27 -14.66 28.81
CA THR A 540 -28.77 -14.72 30.20
C THR A 540 -27.70 -14.41 31.25
N GLU A 541 -26.42 -14.52 30.90
CA GLU A 541 -25.29 -14.18 31.78
C GLU A 541 -24.92 -12.69 31.75
N LEU A 542 -25.56 -11.88 30.87
CA LEU A 542 -25.35 -10.43 30.85
C LEU A 542 -25.96 -9.78 32.11
N PRO A 543 -25.31 -8.80 32.76
CA PRO A 543 -25.79 -8.23 34.02
C PRO A 543 -27.24 -7.72 34.03
N LEU A 544 -27.76 -7.20 32.90
CA LEU A 544 -29.15 -6.73 32.78
C LEU A 544 -30.20 -7.85 32.67
N PHE A 545 -29.78 -9.08 32.42
CA PHE A 545 -30.63 -10.27 32.30
C PHE A 545 -30.30 -11.35 33.36
N ASN A 546 -29.25 -11.12 34.16
CA ASN A 546 -28.79 -12.06 35.16
C ASN A 546 -29.78 -12.10 36.33
N GLU A 547 -30.38 -13.27 36.57
CA GLU A 547 -31.36 -13.47 37.64
C GLU A 547 -30.61 -13.63 38.97
N ILE A 548 -30.22 -12.52 39.61
CA ILE A 548 -29.67 -12.52 40.98
C ILE A 548 -30.75 -13.09 41.90
N THR A 549 -30.48 -14.19 42.60
CA THR A 549 -31.45 -14.74 43.55
C THR A 549 -31.51 -13.86 44.79
N HIS A 550 -32.61 -13.92 45.55
CA HIS A 550 -32.72 -13.14 46.77
C HIS A 550 -31.57 -13.43 47.74
N GLN A 551 -31.12 -14.68 47.85
CA GLN A 551 -29.98 -15.06 48.70
C GLN A 551 -28.66 -14.45 48.20
N ASP A 552 -28.38 -14.49 46.89
CA ASP A 552 -27.17 -13.87 46.34
C ASP A 552 -27.15 -12.36 46.61
N ALA A 553 -28.31 -11.70 46.48
CA ALA A 553 -28.44 -10.26 46.76
C ALA A 553 -28.23 -9.92 48.25
N VAL A 554 -28.72 -10.76 49.17
CA VAL A 554 -28.45 -10.59 50.62
C VAL A 554 -26.96 -10.84 50.92
N GLN A 555 -26.35 -11.85 50.30
CA GLN A 555 -24.98 -12.25 50.58
C GLN A 555 -23.93 -11.30 49.98
N GLU A 556 -24.16 -10.76 48.79
CA GLU A 556 -23.22 -9.84 48.10
C GLU A 556 -23.39 -8.38 48.56
N PHE A 557 -24.61 -7.95 48.92
CA PHE A 557 -24.91 -6.56 49.27
C PHE A 557 -25.33 -6.35 50.75
N GLY A 558 -25.34 -7.41 51.58
CA GLY A 558 -25.57 -7.32 53.03
C GLY A 558 -26.98 -6.88 53.44
N ILE A 559 -27.98 -7.08 52.58
CA ILE A 559 -29.34 -6.56 52.78
C ILE A 559 -30.19 -7.55 53.60
N GLU A 560 -29.93 -7.68 54.89
CA GLU A 560 -30.91 -8.28 55.81
C GLU A 560 -32.04 -7.29 56.10
N ASP A 561 -33.27 -7.81 56.14
CA ASP A 561 -34.49 -7.00 56.22
C ASP A 561 -35.02 -6.87 57.65
N ALA A 562 -34.97 -5.64 58.18
CA ALA A 562 -35.73 -5.25 59.36
C ALA A 562 -36.65 -4.06 59.04
N GLN A 563 -37.92 -4.39 58.79
CA GLN A 563 -39.09 -3.51 58.97
C GLN A 563 -39.10 -2.21 58.13
N GLY A 564 -39.54 -2.37 56.88
CA GLY A 564 -39.48 -1.34 55.85
C GLY A 564 -40.10 0.04 56.17
N ARG A 565 -39.39 1.07 55.71
CA ARG A 565 -39.97 2.14 54.87
C ARG A 565 -38.85 2.88 54.10
N CYS A 566 -39.08 3.09 52.81
CA CYS A 566 -38.12 3.74 51.91
C CYS A 566 -38.12 5.27 52.07
N ARG A 567 -36.94 5.90 52.20
CA ARG A 567 -36.70 7.31 51.82
C ARG A 567 -35.31 7.51 51.22
N ARG A 568 -35.23 8.48 50.30
CA ARG A 568 -34.05 8.85 49.51
C ARG A 568 -32.93 9.45 50.38
N GLY A 569 -31.68 9.09 50.09
CA GLY A 569 -30.49 9.76 50.61
C GLY A 569 -29.25 9.37 49.81
N HIS A 570 -28.47 10.36 49.35
CA HIS A 570 -27.16 10.10 48.75
C HIS A 570 -26.15 9.73 49.83
N PHE A 571 -25.30 8.73 49.57
CA PHE A 571 -24.06 8.54 50.31
C PHE A 571 -22.87 8.38 49.37
N ARG A 572 -21.83 9.19 49.59
CA ARG A 572 -20.47 8.98 49.08
C ARG A 572 -19.68 8.25 50.16
N ILE A 573 -18.80 7.34 49.76
CA ILE A 573 -17.70 6.84 50.60
C ILE A 573 -16.40 7.07 49.83
N SER A 574 -15.49 7.83 50.43
CA SER A 574 -14.10 7.96 49.97
C SER A 574 -13.24 6.94 50.69
N LEU A 575 -12.29 6.31 49.99
CA LEU A 575 -11.16 5.61 50.62
C LEU A 575 -9.85 6.26 50.18
N THR A 576 -9.05 6.65 51.17
CA THR A 576 -7.72 7.26 51.00
C THR A 576 -6.67 6.23 51.43
N LEU A 577 -5.73 5.85 50.56
CA LEU A 577 -4.60 5.00 50.97
C LEU A 577 -3.42 5.85 51.45
N HIS A 578 -2.91 5.52 52.63
CA HIS A 578 -1.66 6.03 53.19
C HIS A 578 -0.48 5.10 52.84
N SER A 579 0.73 5.67 52.79
CA SER A 579 1.97 4.92 52.65
C SER A 579 2.57 4.54 54.01
N THR A 580 3.21 3.38 54.07
CA THR A 580 4.30 3.06 55.01
C THR A 580 5.28 2.13 54.30
N GLY A 581 6.59 2.33 54.49
CA GLY A 581 7.63 1.46 53.96
C GLY A 581 8.33 0.64 55.05
N MET A 582 9.14 -0.34 54.66
CA MET A 582 10.18 -0.89 55.53
C MET A 582 11.37 -1.45 54.73
N VAL A 583 12.49 -1.58 55.44
CA VAL A 583 13.86 -1.72 54.90
C VAL A 583 14.37 -3.16 55.05
N ARG A 584 15.22 -3.63 54.12
CA ARG A 584 16.33 -4.54 54.47
C ARG A 584 17.51 -4.42 53.50
N THR A 585 18.67 -4.88 53.95
CA THR A 585 19.96 -4.23 53.64
C THR A 585 21.04 -5.23 53.22
N LEU A 586 22.02 -4.72 52.45
CA LEU A 586 23.42 -5.18 52.35
C LEU A 586 23.73 -6.60 51.83
N PHE A 587 24.47 -6.66 50.72
CA PHE A 587 25.82 -7.27 50.70
C PHE A 587 26.62 -6.73 49.49
N LEU A 588 27.89 -6.42 49.72
CA LEU A 588 28.91 -6.05 48.73
C LEU A 588 30.11 -6.98 48.96
N THR A 589 30.70 -7.56 47.90
CA THR A 589 32.12 -7.39 47.53
C THR A 589 32.54 -8.26 46.33
N ALA A 590 33.20 -7.60 45.37
CA ALA A 590 34.22 -8.02 44.40
C ALA A 590 34.56 -9.51 44.13
N ALA A 591 34.66 -9.83 42.84
CA ALA A 591 35.86 -10.46 42.26
C ALA A 591 36.03 -9.99 40.80
N ALA A 592 37.28 -9.78 40.35
CA ALA A 592 37.62 -9.40 38.98
C ALA A 592 38.65 -10.40 38.41
N ALA A 593 38.82 -10.33 37.08
CA ALA A 593 39.80 -11.07 36.26
C ALA A 593 39.57 -12.58 36.05
N LEU A 594 39.15 -12.91 34.83
CA LEU A 594 39.79 -13.94 34.02
C LEU A 594 39.57 -13.62 32.53
N ALA A 595 40.64 -13.18 31.87
CA ALA A 595 40.67 -12.97 30.43
C ALA A 595 41.34 -14.17 29.74
N THR A 596 41.09 -14.30 28.43
CA THR A 596 41.79 -15.15 27.46
C THR A 596 41.81 -16.67 27.70
N LEU A 597 40.98 -17.40 26.93
CA LEU A 597 41.44 -18.50 26.06
C LEU A 597 40.29 -19.03 25.15
N ALA A 598 40.15 -18.44 23.96
CA ALA A 598 39.47 -19.03 22.80
C ALA A 598 39.82 -18.22 21.54
N ALA A 599 41.08 -18.26 21.13
CA ALA A 599 41.49 -17.71 19.84
C ALA A 599 41.17 -18.71 18.71
N GLY A 600 40.69 -18.21 17.57
CA GLY A 600 40.88 -18.86 16.28
C GLY A 600 40.02 -20.11 15.98
N GLN A 601 38.85 -19.88 15.42
CA GLN A 601 38.60 -20.44 14.08
C GLN A 601 38.39 -19.30 13.10
N ALA A 602 39.48 -18.90 12.44
CA ALA A 602 39.37 -18.18 11.19
C ALA A 602 38.80 -19.17 10.16
N THR A 603 37.51 -19.06 9.85
CA THR A 603 36.98 -19.70 8.64
C THR A 603 37.66 -19.04 7.46
N THR A 604 38.59 -19.78 6.84
CA THR A 604 39.28 -19.37 5.61
C THR A 604 38.24 -18.90 4.60
N ALA A 605 38.35 -17.65 4.15
CA ALA A 605 37.51 -17.16 3.07
C ALA A 605 37.74 -18.05 1.84
N ALA A 606 36.66 -18.51 1.21
CA ALA A 606 36.77 -19.21 -0.07
C ALA A 606 37.47 -18.28 -1.09
N PRO A 607 38.31 -18.81 -2.00
CA PRO A 607 38.96 -18.00 -3.01
C PRO A 607 37.91 -17.31 -3.87
N GLY A 608 37.82 -15.98 -3.77
CA GLY A 608 36.88 -15.19 -4.56
C GLY A 608 37.23 -15.24 -6.04
N ASN A 609 36.22 -15.26 -6.91
CA ASN A 609 36.44 -15.18 -8.35
C ASN A 609 37.12 -13.84 -8.70
N THR A 610 38.27 -13.90 -9.37
CA THR A 610 39.03 -12.72 -9.83
C THR A 610 38.71 -12.29 -11.26
N TRP A 611 37.91 -13.09 -11.97
CA TRP A 611 37.42 -12.80 -13.31
C TRP A 611 36.11 -12.01 -13.25
N THR A 612 35.95 -11.06 -14.17
CA THR A 612 34.75 -10.25 -14.39
C THR A 612 34.37 -10.31 -15.85
N MET A 613 33.06 -10.32 -16.14
CA MET A 613 32.54 -10.27 -17.52
C MET A 613 33.02 -9.01 -18.25
N THR A 614 33.50 -9.17 -19.49
CA THR A 614 33.79 -8.03 -20.37
C THR A 614 32.48 -7.40 -20.81
N THR A 615 32.36 -6.07 -20.65
CA THR A 615 31.16 -5.29 -20.97
C THR A 615 30.61 -5.58 -22.36
N ILE A 616 29.28 -5.75 -22.45
CA ILE A 616 28.55 -5.81 -23.73
C ILE A 616 27.55 -4.66 -23.83
N ASN A 617 27.29 -4.20 -25.04
CA ASN A 617 26.18 -3.32 -25.38
C ASN A 617 25.10 -4.13 -26.12
N SER A 618 23.86 -4.03 -25.63
CA SER A 618 22.70 -4.77 -26.13
C SER A 618 21.60 -3.78 -26.47
N VAL A 619 21.15 -3.78 -27.72
CA VAL A 619 19.98 -2.97 -28.13
C VAL A 619 18.73 -3.81 -27.91
N GLN A 620 17.75 -3.25 -27.20
CA GLN A 620 16.54 -3.95 -26.78
C GLN A 620 15.32 -3.04 -26.91
N ALA A 621 14.14 -3.65 -26.83
CA ALA A 621 12.87 -2.95 -26.88
C ALA A 621 12.07 -3.10 -25.58
N ARG A 622 11.32 -2.06 -25.21
CA ARG A 622 10.38 -2.08 -24.08
C ARG A 622 9.01 -1.58 -24.53
N VAL A 623 7.97 -2.39 -24.34
CA VAL A 623 6.58 -2.01 -24.62
C VAL A 623 6.00 -1.34 -23.37
N VAL A 624 5.45 -0.13 -23.50
CA VAL A 624 4.96 0.68 -22.38
C VAL A 624 3.70 1.48 -22.74
N SER A 625 3.10 2.11 -21.72
CA SER A 625 1.91 2.97 -21.84
C SER A 625 2.20 4.40 -22.29
N ASP A 626 3.38 4.94 -21.98
CA ASP A 626 3.68 6.36 -22.10
C ASP A 626 4.89 6.60 -23.03
N ALA A 627 4.95 7.77 -23.67
CA ALA A 627 6.11 8.17 -24.46
C ALA A 627 7.31 8.50 -23.54
N ALA A 628 8.53 8.34 -24.05
CA ALA A 628 9.71 8.76 -23.30
C ALA A 628 9.83 10.29 -23.38
N THR A 629 10.03 10.96 -22.24
CA THR A 629 10.11 12.44 -22.19
C THR A 629 11.55 12.89 -22.30
N TRP A 630 11.84 13.80 -23.23
CA TRP A 630 13.17 14.41 -23.36
C TRP A 630 13.49 15.35 -22.19
N ASP A 631 14.70 15.28 -21.65
CA ASP A 631 15.20 16.18 -20.62
C ASP A 631 16.29 17.09 -21.19
N GLU A 632 15.98 18.38 -21.32
CA GLU A 632 16.86 19.38 -21.94
C GLU A 632 18.16 19.63 -21.17
N THR A 633 18.18 19.38 -19.86
CA THR A 633 19.39 19.56 -19.03
C THR A 633 20.32 18.36 -19.17
N ASN A 634 19.78 17.14 -19.13
CA ASN A 634 20.56 15.91 -19.14
C ASN A 634 20.83 15.37 -20.56
N LYS A 635 20.18 15.94 -21.59
CA LYS A 635 20.24 15.52 -23.00
C LYS A 635 19.99 14.01 -23.17
N LYS A 636 19.00 13.51 -22.44
CA LYS A 636 18.58 12.11 -22.36
C LYS A 636 17.06 12.04 -22.19
N PHE A 637 16.46 10.97 -22.65
CA PHE A 637 15.06 10.65 -22.36
C PHE A 637 14.92 9.99 -20.97
N GLY A 638 13.77 10.19 -20.33
CA GLY A 638 13.37 9.50 -19.10
C GLY A 638 11.86 9.24 -19.03
N LEU A 639 11.39 8.57 -17.97
CA LEU A 639 9.97 8.32 -17.75
C LEU A 639 9.38 9.32 -16.74
N VAL A 640 8.37 10.08 -17.14
CA VAL A 640 7.59 10.92 -16.21
C VAL A 640 6.33 10.17 -15.77
N LEU A 641 6.15 10.01 -14.47
CA LEU A 641 4.98 9.42 -13.85
C LEU A 641 4.27 10.45 -12.96
N LYS A 642 3.02 10.15 -12.56
CA LYS A 642 2.23 11.01 -11.66
C LYS A 642 2.85 11.16 -10.25
N GLN A 643 3.79 10.29 -9.88
CA GLN A 643 4.46 10.25 -8.58
C GLN A 643 5.91 9.77 -8.76
N ASN A 644 6.81 10.17 -7.87
CA ASN A 644 8.19 9.66 -7.74
C ASN A 644 9.09 9.82 -8.99
N THR A 645 8.88 10.88 -9.78
CA THR A 645 9.71 11.26 -10.95
C THR A 645 9.95 12.78 -11.02
N ASN A 646 10.25 13.40 -9.87
CA ASN A 646 10.41 14.86 -9.75
C ASN A 646 11.77 15.33 -10.28
N THR A 647 12.84 14.55 -10.04
CA THR A 647 14.18 14.81 -10.61
C THR A 647 14.46 13.90 -11.81
N PHE A 648 15.50 14.21 -12.59
CA PHE A 648 15.86 13.37 -13.73
C PHE A 648 16.42 12.00 -13.31
N GLU A 649 17.14 11.89 -12.20
CA GLU A 649 17.59 10.61 -11.63
C GLU A 649 16.40 9.70 -11.27
N GLU A 650 15.29 10.30 -10.85
CA GLU A 650 14.05 9.56 -10.60
C GLU A 650 13.36 9.10 -11.89
N ARG A 651 13.31 9.96 -12.92
CA ARG A 651 12.80 9.62 -14.27
C ARG A 651 13.64 8.52 -14.93
N TYR A 652 14.95 8.59 -14.77
CA TYR A 652 15.92 7.59 -15.21
C TYR A 652 15.68 6.26 -14.49
N ARG A 653 15.59 6.27 -13.16
CA ARG A 653 15.28 5.08 -12.36
C ARG A 653 13.96 4.45 -12.81
N ALA A 654 12.89 5.24 -12.90
CA ALA A 654 11.54 4.76 -13.25
C ALA A 654 11.47 4.06 -14.62
N ALA A 655 12.29 4.48 -15.60
CA ALA A 655 12.36 3.85 -16.91
C ALA A 655 12.85 2.39 -16.89
N MET A 656 13.58 1.95 -15.85
CA MET A 656 14.09 0.58 -15.69
C MET A 656 13.98 0.06 -14.24
N ASP A 657 12.88 0.37 -13.54
CA ASP A 657 12.70 0.04 -12.11
C ASP A 657 12.08 -1.34 -11.86
N THR A 658 12.82 -2.42 -12.17
CA THR A 658 12.32 -3.82 -12.10
C THR A 658 11.26 -4.10 -13.17
N VAL A 659 11.75 -4.33 -14.38
CA VAL A 659 10.95 -4.39 -15.61
C VAL A 659 11.42 -5.52 -16.52
N ASN A 660 10.54 -5.98 -17.41
CA ASN A 660 10.93 -6.81 -18.55
C ASN A 660 11.22 -5.94 -19.78
N THR A 661 12.08 -6.45 -20.65
CA THR A 661 12.31 -5.96 -22.03
C THR A 661 12.31 -7.17 -22.97
N ALA A 662 12.33 -6.92 -24.28
CA ALA A 662 12.47 -7.95 -25.30
C ALA A 662 13.59 -7.60 -26.29
N SER A 663 13.99 -8.56 -27.13
CA SER A 663 14.74 -8.25 -28.34
C SER A 663 13.95 -7.29 -29.23
N VAL A 664 14.64 -6.41 -29.97
CA VAL A 664 13.94 -5.52 -30.93
C VAL A 664 13.15 -6.36 -31.93
N GLU A 665 13.73 -7.49 -32.34
CA GLU A 665 13.15 -8.46 -33.25
C GLU A 665 11.90 -9.17 -32.67
N GLY A 666 11.83 -9.29 -31.35
CA GLY A 666 10.75 -9.92 -30.59
C GLY A 666 9.72 -8.97 -29.97
N ALA A 667 9.93 -7.65 -30.02
CA ALA A 667 9.11 -6.66 -29.30
C ALA A 667 7.60 -6.80 -29.57
N LEU A 668 7.23 -7.12 -30.81
CA LEU A 668 5.85 -7.28 -31.23
C LEU A 668 5.21 -8.60 -30.77
N PHE A 669 5.99 -9.60 -30.33
CA PHE A 669 5.45 -10.83 -29.74
C PHE A 669 4.56 -10.49 -28.54
N TYR A 670 5.03 -9.68 -27.60
CA TYR A 670 4.24 -9.29 -26.42
C TYR A 670 2.98 -8.47 -26.79
N VAL A 671 3.12 -7.53 -27.73
CA VAL A 671 1.98 -6.76 -28.26
C VAL A 671 0.93 -7.70 -28.86
N GLN A 672 1.35 -8.68 -29.66
CA GLN A 672 0.45 -9.60 -30.35
C GLN A 672 -0.17 -10.65 -29.42
N THR A 673 0.62 -11.27 -28.54
CA THR A 673 0.14 -12.37 -27.68
C THR A 673 -0.69 -11.89 -26.49
N GLU A 674 -0.44 -10.68 -26.00
CA GLU A 674 -1.08 -10.15 -24.79
C GLU A 674 -1.78 -8.80 -24.94
N GLY A 675 -1.43 -7.99 -25.94
CA GLY A 675 -1.92 -6.60 -26.07
C GLY A 675 -3.16 -6.41 -26.95
N ILE A 676 -3.20 -7.04 -28.13
CA ILE A 676 -4.18 -6.69 -29.20
C ILE A 676 -5.51 -7.46 -29.15
N ASN A 677 -5.57 -8.59 -28.44
CA ASN A 677 -6.74 -9.47 -28.44
C ASN A 677 -8.00 -8.76 -27.93
N ARG A 678 -9.09 -8.83 -28.70
CA ARG A 678 -10.38 -8.22 -28.39
C ARG A 678 -10.92 -8.63 -27.01
N ALA A 679 -10.82 -9.91 -26.64
CA ALA A 679 -11.32 -10.41 -25.35
C ALA A 679 -10.53 -9.85 -24.15
N ASP A 680 -9.27 -9.44 -24.35
CA ASP A 680 -8.38 -8.88 -23.33
C ASP A 680 -8.48 -7.33 -23.27
N SER A 681 -9.33 -6.72 -24.12
CA SER A 681 -9.52 -5.27 -24.25
C SER A 681 -10.44 -4.70 -23.17
N VAL A 682 -9.90 -3.82 -22.30
CA VAL A 682 -10.68 -3.14 -21.25
C VAL A 682 -10.82 -1.66 -21.61
N GLN A 683 -12.05 -1.12 -21.60
CA GLN A 683 -12.35 0.28 -21.94
C GLN A 683 -11.77 0.74 -23.30
N CYS A 684 -11.70 -0.18 -24.28
CA CYS A 684 -11.08 0.05 -25.59
C CYS A 684 -9.56 0.34 -25.58
N MET A 685 -8.86 0.09 -24.47
CA MET A 685 -7.38 0.11 -24.41
C MET A 685 -6.80 -1.31 -24.64
N ARG A 686 -5.55 -1.37 -25.14
CA ARG A 686 -4.77 -2.63 -25.12
C ARG A 686 -4.54 -3.04 -23.65
N LYS A 687 -4.24 -4.31 -23.39
CA LYS A 687 -3.82 -4.77 -22.05
C LYS A 687 -2.70 -3.84 -21.52
N THR A 688 -2.78 -3.49 -20.22
CA THR A 688 -1.89 -2.51 -19.55
C THR A 688 -1.69 -1.17 -20.30
N ASN A 689 -2.63 -0.76 -21.14
CA ASN A 689 -2.54 0.44 -21.98
C ASN A 689 -1.30 0.50 -22.91
N MET A 690 -0.82 -0.64 -23.42
CA MET A 690 0.33 -0.68 -24.35
C MET A 690 0.12 0.27 -25.55
N SER A 691 0.98 1.29 -25.65
CA SER A 691 0.83 2.38 -26.62
C SER A 691 2.14 2.74 -27.33
N TYR A 692 3.29 2.46 -26.74
CA TYR A 692 4.61 2.79 -27.29
C TYR A 692 5.58 1.61 -27.21
N ILE A 693 6.51 1.58 -28.16
CA ILE A 693 7.69 0.70 -28.13
C ILE A 693 8.91 1.59 -28.05
N TRP A 694 9.65 1.51 -26.94
CA TRP A 694 10.89 2.23 -26.72
C TRP A 694 12.08 1.37 -27.15
N PHE A 695 13.09 1.99 -27.77
CA PHE A 695 14.36 1.35 -28.06
C PHE A 695 15.42 1.81 -27.06
N LEU A 696 16.14 0.85 -26.49
CA LEU A 696 17.10 1.02 -25.41
C LEU A 696 18.47 0.53 -25.89
N ASN A 697 19.52 1.32 -25.70
CA ASN A 697 20.88 0.80 -25.67
C ASN A 697 21.23 0.50 -24.21
N ILE A 698 21.55 -0.75 -23.90
CA ILE A 698 21.82 -1.22 -22.54
C ILE A 698 23.24 -1.75 -22.47
N THR A 699 24.05 -1.14 -21.60
CA THR A 699 25.41 -1.59 -21.29
C THR A 699 25.33 -2.56 -20.12
N ILE A 700 25.96 -3.72 -20.23
CA ILE A 700 25.79 -4.86 -19.31
C ILE A 700 27.14 -5.42 -18.87
N VAL A 701 27.28 -5.66 -17.55
CA VAL A 701 28.29 -6.53 -16.94
C VAL A 701 27.59 -7.38 -15.87
N GLN A 702 27.45 -8.68 -16.10
CA GLN A 702 26.81 -9.58 -15.15
C GLN A 702 27.67 -9.79 -13.90
N PRO A 703 27.05 -10.05 -12.73
CA PRO A 703 27.78 -10.57 -11.58
C PRO A 703 28.44 -11.91 -11.90
N THR A 704 29.72 -12.06 -11.55
CA THR A 704 30.47 -13.30 -11.80
C THR A 704 29.82 -14.54 -11.19
N TYR A 705 29.16 -14.41 -10.03
CA TYR A 705 28.42 -15.51 -9.41
C TYR A 705 27.19 -15.96 -10.22
N ALA A 706 26.54 -15.06 -10.96
CA ALA A 706 25.43 -15.43 -11.83
C ALA A 706 25.91 -16.17 -13.09
N ILE A 707 27.02 -15.73 -13.70
CA ILE A 707 27.69 -16.48 -14.78
C ILE A 707 28.10 -17.87 -14.27
N ALA A 708 28.70 -17.96 -13.09
CA ALA A 708 29.09 -19.24 -12.49
C ALA A 708 27.89 -20.17 -12.21
N GLU A 709 26.79 -19.64 -11.68
CA GLU A 709 25.61 -20.44 -11.35
C GLU A 709 25.00 -21.10 -12.60
N TYR A 710 24.83 -20.32 -13.67
CA TYR A 710 24.13 -20.72 -14.89
C TYR A 710 25.01 -21.21 -16.04
N ALA A 711 26.35 -21.20 -15.92
CA ALA A 711 27.30 -21.57 -16.97
C ALA A 711 26.95 -22.89 -17.69
N ASP A 712 26.57 -23.92 -16.93
CA ASP A 712 26.31 -25.27 -17.44
C ASP A 712 24.85 -25.48 -17.87
N ASN A 713 23.98 -24.48 -17.73
CA ASN A 713 22.56 -24.63 -17.96
C ASN A 713 22.21 -24.52 -19.46
N GLY A 714 21.88 -25.67 -20.06
CA GLY A 714 21.50 -25.78 -21.47
C GLY A 714 20.34 -24.87 -21.89
N GLY A 715 19.38 -24.64 -20.99
CA GLY A 715 18.16 -23.86 -21.21
C GLY A 715 18.25 -22.38 -20.81
N VAL A 716 19.42 -21.90 -20.38
CA VAL A 716 19.67 -20.46 -20.15
C VAL A 716 20.49 -19.90 -21.31
N VAL A 717 20.17 -18.67 -21.72
CA VAL A 717 20.90 -17.95 -22.78
C VAL A 717 22.32 -17.66 -22.29
N PRO A 718 23.38 -18.06 -23.04
CA PRO A 718 24.76 -17.71 -22.70
C PRO A 718 24.95 -16.21 -22.44
N GLU A 719 25.76 -15.86 -21.43
CA GLU A 719 25.92 -14.50 -20.85
C GLU A 719 24.74 -13.97 -20.01
N PHE A 720 23.65 -14.72 -19.85
CA PHE A 720 22.52 -14.33 -19.00
C PHE A 720 22.26 -15.34 -17.88
N GLY A 721 21.48 -14.95 -16.88
CA GLY A 721 20.90 -15.89 -15.93
C GLY A 721 19.49 -16.32 -16.35
N LYS A 722 18.82 -17.14 -15.53
CA LYS A 722 17.44 -17.56 -15.82
C LYS A 722 16.47 -16.37 -15.73
N PHE A 723 15.62 -16.22 -16.75
CA PHE A 723 14.59 -15.16 -16.80
C PHE A 723 13.67 -15.18 -15.56
N MET A 724 13.37 -14.00 -15.05
CA MET A 724 12.44 -13.77 -13.95
C MET A 724 11.33 -12.85 -14.46
N ALA A 725 10.08 -13.33 -14.54
CA ALA A 725 8.97 -12.43 -14.87
C ALA A 725 8.91 -11.27 -13.86
N MET A 726 8.73 -10.04 -14.36
CA MET A 726 8.57 -8.84 -13.53
C MET A 726 7.26 -8.13 -13.86
N ASP A 727 6.42 -7.94 -12.84
CA ASP A 727 5.12 -7.29 -12.93
C ASP A 727 5.00 -6.19 -11.87
N ASN A 728 4.42 -5.05 -12.26
CA ASN A 728 4.13 -3.93 -11.34
C ASN A 728 5.34 -3.45 -10.51
N GLY A 729 6.56 -3.56 -11.04
CA GLY A 729 7.80 -3.11 -10.39
C GLY A 729 8.44 -4.12 -9.45
N GLN A 730 7.96 -5.36 -9.40
CA GLN A 730 8.57 -6.45 -8.64
C GLN A 730 8.77 -7.68 -9.52
N CYS A 731 9.56 -8.66 -9.04
CA CYS A 731 9.42 -10.03 -9.53
C CYS A 731 7.96 -10.47 -9.39
N THR A 732 7.40 -11.08 -10.44
CA THR A 732 6.06 -11.64 -10.44
C THR A 732 5.95 -12.73 -9.37
N PRO A 733 5.04 -12.60 -8.39
CA PRO A 733 4.85 -13.66 -7.41
C PRO A 733 4.23 -14.90 -8.06
N VAL A 734 4.69 -16.08 -7.66
CA VAL A 734 4.31 -17.35 -8.30
C VAL A 734 2.91 -17.84 -7.90
N ASN A 735 2.32 -17.26 -6.86
CA ASN A 735 0.99 -17.64 -6.37
C ASN A 735 0.31 -16.52 -5.56
N ALA A 736 -0.96 -16.74 -5.21
CA ALA A 736 -1.82 -15.79 -4.52
C ALA A 736 -1.38 -15.41 -3.08
N LYS A 737 -0.36 -16.06 -2.51
CA LYS A 737 0.25 -15.66 -1.22
C LYS A 737 1.39 -14.65 -1.38
N ALA A 738 1.65 -14.20 -2.61
CA ALA A 738 2.75 -13.32 -2.98
C ALA A 738 4.16 -13.93 -2.73
N GLU A 739 4.30 -15.26 -2.83
CA GLU A 739 5.60 -15.94 -2.76
C GLU A 739 6.45 -15.64 -4.01
N LEU A 740 7.73 -15.31 -3.82
CA LEU A 740 8.69 -15.05 -4.91
C LEU A 740 9.38 -16.34 -5.35
N SER A 741 9.73 -16.46 -6.63
CA SER A 741 10.47 -17.63 -7.12
C SER A 741 11.89 -17.71 -6.57
N ASP A 742 12.48 -18.91 -6.60
CA ASP A 742 13.87 -19.13 -6.18
C ASP A 742 14.84 -18.22 -6.93
N GLU A 743 14.63 -18.01 -8.23
CA GLU A 743 15.46 -17.11 -9.06
C GLU A 743 15.43 -15.67 -8.53
N CYS A 744 14.24 -15.16 -8.20
CA CYS A 744 14.14 -13.82 -7.60
C CYS A 744 14.76 -13.77 -6.19
N GLN A 745 14.69 -14.85 -5.42
CA GLN A 745 15.30 -14.90 -4.09
C GLN A 745 16.84 -14.93 -4.17
N THR A 746 17.45 -15.54 -5.19
CA THR A 746 18.92 -15.58 -5.34
C THR A 746 19.55 -14.24 -5.73
N VAL A 747 18.77 -13.28 -6.26
CA VAL A 747 19.23 -11.93 -6.63
C VAL A 747 19.96 -11.19 -5.49
N SER A 748 19.54 -11.38 -4.22
CA SER A 748 20.28 -10.89 -3.05
C SER A 748 20.48 -11.92 -1.93
N GLY A 749 20.10 -13.19 -2.16
CA GLY A 749 20.12 -14.23 -1.13
C GLY A 749 19.00 -14.10 -0.09
N LEU A 750 17.81 -13.67 -0.52
CA LEU A 750 16.61 -13.63 0.33
C LEU A 750 16.28 -15.03 0.87
N ASN A 751 15.76 -15.10 2.09
CA ASN A 751 15.37 -16.35 2.75
C ASN A 751 16.46 -17.45 2.72
N TYR A 752 17.74 -17.10 2.92
CA TYR A 752 18.87 -18.05 2.92
C TYR A 752 19.13 -18.76 1.58
N HIS A 753 18.74 -18.14 0.46
CA HIS A 753 19.20 -18.51 -0.88
C HIS A 753 20.64 -18.05 -1.12
N LYS A 754 21.30 -18.61 -2.15
CA LYS A 754 22.59 -18.10 -2.64
C LYS A 754 22.42 -16.64 -3.04
N ASN A 755 23.34 -15.75 -2.65
CA ASN A 755 23.39 -14.41 -3.24
C ASN A 755 24.28 -14.44 -4.48
N ILE A 756 23.67 -14.39 -5.67
CA ILE A 756 24.39 -14.34 -6.96
C ILE A 756 24.45 -12.94 -7.57
N GLY A 757 23.88 -11.94 -6.89
CA GLY A 757 23.81 -10.55 -7.34
C GLY A 757 22.66 -10.26 -8.33
N PRO A 758 22.41 -8.97 -8.66
CA PRO A 758 21.29 -8.53 -9.48
C PRO A 758 21.51 -8.71 -10.97
N TYR A 759 21.59 -9.97 -11.36
CA TYR A 759 21.80 -10.42 -12.73
C TYR A 759 20.61 -10.11 -13.66
N ILE A 760 20.89 -9.94 -14.95
CA ILE A 760 19.86 -9.87 -15.99
C ILE A 760 19.54 -11.30 -16.43
N GLY A 761 18.28 -11.69 -16.27
CA GLY A 761 17.78 -12.97 -16.78
C GLY A 761 17.40 -12.88 -18.26
N GLY A 762 17.57 -13.97 -19.02
CA GLY A 762 17.24 -14.05 -20.44
C GLY A 762 16.62 -15.40 -20.82
N GLU A 763 15.58 -15.38 -21.67
CA GLU A 763 14.84 -16.57 -22.13
C GLU A 763 14.39 -16.40 -23.59
N ALA A 764 14.47 -17.47 -24.39
CA ALA A 764 13.91 -17.51 -25.74
C ALA A 764 12.41 -17.85 -25.68
N ARG A 765 11.55 -17.04 -26.31
CA ARG A 765 10.09 -17.23 -26.33
C ARG A 765 9.58 -17.26 -27.77
N LEU A 766 9.87 -18.36 -28.46
CA LEU A 766 9.81 -18.41 -29.91
C LEU A 766 8.41 -18.68 -30.48
N THR A 767 7.54 -19.36 -29.72
CA THR A 767 6.22 -19.82 -30.18
C THR A 767 5.14 -19.56 -29.13
N HIS A 768 3.92 -19.35 -29.59
CA HIS A 768 2.72 -19.17 -28.77
C HIS A 768 1.46 -19.38 -29.63
N ALA A 769 0.35 -19.82 -29.03
CA ALA A 769 -0.93 -20.04 -29.73
C ALA A 769 -1.52 -18.77 -30.42
N LYS A 770 -0.97 -17.59 -30.11
CA LYS A 770 -1.32 -16.29 -30.73
C LYS A 770 -0.20 -15.66 -31.57
N GLY A 771 1.02 -16.24 -31.64
CA GLY A 771 2.12 -15.66 -32.42
C GLY A 771 3.44 -16.43 -32.37
N ASN A 772 4.19 -16.46 -33.47
CA ASN A 772 5.47 -17.18 -33.60
C ASN A 772 6.58 -16.23 -34.08
N TYR A 773 7.60 -16.00 -33.24
CA TYR A 773 8.70 -15.08 -33.51
C TYR A 773 10.03 -15.80 -33.22
N ALA A 774 10.69 -16.31 -34.27
CA ALA A 774 11.91 -17.12 -34.15
C ALA A 774 13.12 -16.41 -33.50
N ASP A 775 13.09 -15.08 -33.43
CA ASP A 775 14.14 -14.23 -32.85
C ASP A 775 13.65 -13.46 -31.60
N ASN A 776 12.56 -13.91 -30.96
CA ASN A 776 12.05 -13.29 -29.72
C ASN A 776 12.77 -13.81 -28.47
N TYR A 777 13.46 -12.89 -27.79
CA TYR A 777 14.06 -13.11 -26.48
C TYR A 777 13.47 -12.13 -25.48
N TRP A 778 13.14 -12.59 -24.29
CA TRP A 778 12.71 -11.75 -23.17
C TRP A 778 13.82 -11.65 -22.14
N PHE A 779 13.94 -10.47 -21.54
CA PHE A 779 14.94 -10.16 -20.53
C PHE A 779 14.30 -9.55 -19.29
N SER A 780 14.89 -9.81 -18.13
CA SER A 780 14.39 -9.36 -16.84
C SER A 780 15.44 -8.55 -16.09
N TYR A 781 15.11 -7.31 -15.74
CA TYR A 781 16.04 -6.30 -15.21
C TYR A 781 15.72 -5.94 -13.74
N PRO A 782 16.26 -6.66 -12.75
CA PRO A 782 15.96 -6.39 -11.35
C PRO A 782 16.62 -5.08 -10.90
N ASN A 783 15.83 -4.17 -10.34
CA ASN A 783 16.30 -2.91 -9.78
C ASN A 783 16.06 -2.88 -8.26
N SER A 784 16.56 -1.85 -7.58
CA SER A 784 16.42 -1.67 -6.14
C SER A 784 14.98 -1.91 -5.66
N CYS A 785 14.84 -2.64 -4.55
CA CYS A 785 13.55 -3.05 -4.00
C CYS A 785 12.71 -3.92 -4.97
N TYR A 786 13.33 -4.84 -5.73
CA TYR A 786 12.66 -5.72 -6.69
C TYR A 786 11.66 -6.72 -6.05
N SER A 787 11.61 -6.84 -4.72
CA SER A 787 10.61 -7.66 -4.04
C SER A 787 9.29 -6.92 -3.75
N GLN A 788 9.12 -5.67 -4.21
CA GLN A 788 7.98 -4.81 -3.86
C GLN A 788 7.45 -4.06 -5.09
N THR A 789 6.12 -3.94 -5.19
CA THR A 789 5.47 -3.18 -6.25
C THR A 789 5.89 -1.71 -6.26
N PHE A 790 5.73 -1.01 -7.40
CA PHE A 790 6.09 0.40 -7.57
C PHE A 790 5.61 1.32 -6.43
N VAL A 791 4.40 1.08 -5.89
CA VAL A 791 3.78 1.85 -4.80
C VAL A 791 4.41 1.54 -3.43
N ALA A 792 4.88 0.31 -3.23
CA ALA A 792 5.54 -0.12 -1.99
C ALA A 792 7.05 0.22 -1.96
N LYS A 793 7.67 0.48 -3.12
CA LYS A 793 9.08 0.90 -3.19
C LYS A 793 9.33 2.22 -2.48
N ASN A 794 10.30 2.20 -1.57
CA ASN A 794 10.72 3.35 -0.78
C ASN A 794 12.24 3.27 -0.51
N ASP A 795 12.86 4.38 -0.11
CA ASP A 795 14.31 4.48 0.04
C ASP A 795 14.91 3.47 1.03
N LYS A 796 14.17 3.14 2.11
CA LYS A 796 14.59 2.10 3.06
C LYS A 796 14.71 0.75 2.35
N CYS A 797 13.66 0.36 1.60
CA CYS A 797 13.66 -0.90 0.86
C CYS A 797 14.74 -0.93 -0.24
N ARG A 798 14.88 0.17 -1.00
CA ARG A 798 15.90 0.31 -2.05
C ARG A 798 17.33 0.22 -1.50
N LYS A 799 17.54 0.68 -0.26
CA LYS A 799 18.84 0.58 0.43
C LYS A 799 19.10 -0.82 1.02
N THR A 800 18.08 -1.56 1.43
CA THR A 800 18.22 -2.95 1.90
C THR A 800 18.26 -4.00 0.78
N GLN A 801 17.68 -3.70 -0.37
CA GLN A 801 17.72 -4.53 -1.57
C GLN A 801 18.25 -3.67 -2.72
N PRO A 802 19.58 -3.54 -2.87
CA PRO A 802 20.16 -2.96 -4.09
C PRO A 802 19.79 -3.82 -5.31
N GLY A 803 19.78 -3.20 -6.48
CA GLY A 803 19.50 -3.87 -7.76
C GLY A 803 20.56 -3.56 -8.80
N GLY A 804 20.30 -3.97 -10.04
CA GLY A 804 21.30 -3.95 -11.11
C GLY A 804 21.49 -2.60 -11.78
N LEU A 805 20.54 -1.66 -11.67
CA LEU A 805 20.66 -0.35 -12.33
C LEU A 805 21.75 0.51 -11.67
N CYS A 806 22.74 0.90 -12.46
CA CYS A 806 23.77 1.86 -12.08
C CYS A 806 23.18 3.26 -11.84
N PRO A 807 23.75 4.06 -10.93
CA PRO A 807 23.43 5.48 -10.84
C PRO A 807 23.68 6.19 -12.18
N LEU A 808 22.94 7.25 -12.47
CA LEU A 808 23.07 8.03 -13.70
C LEU A 808 24.54 8.42 -13.96
N GLY A 809 25.03 8.15 -15.17
CA GLY A 809 26.42 8.42 -15.57
C GLY A 809 27.45 7.39 -15.09
N THR A 810 27.07 6.38 -14.30
CA THR A 810 27.96 5.30 -13.85
C THR A 810 27.91 4.12 -14.83
N GLN A 811 29.07 3.57 -15.18
CA GLN A 811 29.17 2.33 -15.96
C GLN A 811 29.06 1.07 -15.08
N PRO A 812 28.48 -0.03 -15.57
CA PRO A 812 28.40 -1.28 -14.83
C PRO A 812 29.76 -1.95 -14.68
N ASP A 813 29.98 -2.58 -13.53
CA ASP A 813 31.19 -3.32 -13.17
C ASP A 813 30.90 -4.76 -12.71
N GLY A 814 29.62 -5.16 -12.67
CA GLY A 814 29.17 -6.48 -12.20
C GLY A 814 29.23 -6.67 -10.68
N VAL A 815 29.66 -5.64 -9.93
CA VAL A 815 29.90 -5.71 -8.49
C VAL A 815 29.05 -4.70 -7.73
N LYS A 816 29.10 -3.42 -8.12
CA LYS A 816 28.26 -2.33 -7.59
C LYS A 816 26.93 -2.24 -8.32
N CYS A 817 26.95 -2.48 -9.63
CA CYS A 817 25.78 -2.50 -10.49
C CYS A 817 26.05 -3.31 -11.76
N THR A 818 24.97 -3.79 -12.38
CA THR A 818 24.98 -4.77 -13.47
C THR A 818 24.67 -4.15 -14.83
N TYR A 819 23.89 -3.05 -14.86
CA TYR A 819 23.53 -2.39 -16.11
C TYR A 819 23.36 -0.89 -15.99
N SER A 820 23.69 -0.18 -17.06
CA SER A 820 23.25 1.17 -17.36
C SER A 820 22.52 1.16 -18.70
N PHE A 821 21.73 2.18 -18.99
CA PHE A 821 20.99 2.27 -20.26
C PHE A 821 20.85 3.72 -20.73
N ASP A 822 20.60 3.87 -22.02
CA ASP A 822 20.06 5.07 -22.65
C ASP A 822 18.86 4.69 -23.53
N ILE A 823 17.75 5.42 -23.41
CA ILE A 823 16.65 5.34 -24.39
C ILE A 823 17.11 6.06 -25.67
N LEU A 824 17.14 5.33 -26.78
CA LEU A 824 17.51 5.85 -28.10
C LEU A 824 16.35 6.61 -28.75
N GLY A 825 15.11 6.19 -28.48
CA GLY A 825 13.89 6.77 -29.00
C GLY A 825 12.70 5.84 -28.80
N TYR A 826 11.57 6.15 -29.42
CA TYR A 826 10.36 5.35 -29.36
C TYR A 826 9.52 5.48 -30.63
N ILE A 827 8.59 4.54 -30.81
CA ILE A 827 7.48 4.64 -31.75
C ILE A 827 6.16 4.47 -31.02
N ARG A 828 5.08 4.99 -31.61
CA ARG A 828 3.71 4.73 -31.17
C ARG A 828 3.14 3.53 -31.93
N ILE A 829 2.49 2.60 -31.23
CA ILE A 829 1.95 1.37 -31.82
C ILE A 829 0.81 1.68 -32.80
N ASP A 830 -0.04 2.66 -32.48
CA ASP A 830 -1.18 3.05 -33.33
C ASP A 830 -0.74 3.54 -34.72
N ASP A 831 0.42 4.21 -34.80
CA ASP A 831 1.01 4.67 -36.06
C ASP A 831 1.63 3.49 -36.84
N LEU A 832 2.27 2.55 -36.14
CA LEU A 832 2.85 1.33 -36.72
C LEU A 832 1.79 0.42 -37.34
N VAL A 833 0.68 0.18 -36.65
CA VAL A 833 -0.39 -0.73 -37.13
C VAL A 833 -1.36 -0.03 -38.10
N GLY A 834 -1.15 1.26 -38.37
CA GLY A 834 -1.89 2.05 -39.36
C GLY A 834 -3.22 2.66 -38.90
N ILE A 835 -3.58 2.55 -37.61
CA ILE A 835 -4.85 3.07 -37.07
C ILE A 835 -5.00 4.57 -37.36
N THR A 836 -3.95 5.36 -37.12
CA THR A 836 -3.97 6.82 -37.30
C THR A 836 -3.95 7.27 -38.76
N SER A 837 -3.70 6.34 -39.69
CA SER A 837 -3.83 6.54 -41.13
C SER A 837 -5.21 6.15 -41.69
N MET A 838 -6.09 5.57 -40.86
CA MET A 838 -7.44 5.19 -41.26
C MET A 838 -8.46 6.27 -40.90
N LYS A 839 -9.50 6.43 -41.74
CA LYS A 839 -10.61 7.34 -41.48
C LYS A 839 -11.78 6.64 -40.80
N ASN A 840 -12.39 7.33 -39.84
CA ASN A 840 -13.66 6.96 -39.25
C ASN A 840 -14.79 7.24 -40.26
N ALA A 841 -15.56 6.21 -40.61
CA ALA A 841 -16.59 6.30 -41.64
C ALA A 841 -17.80 7.17 -41.25
N LYS A 842 -17.99 7.43 -39.94
CA LYS A 842 -19.09 8.25 -39.40
C LYS A 842 -18.72 9.74 -39.31
N THR A 843 -17.45 10.08 -39.12
CA THR A 843 -16.99 11.48 -38.97
C THR A 843 -16.22 12.02 -40.17
N GLY A 844 -15.62 11.16 -41.00
CA GLY A 844 -14.74 11.55 -42.12
C GLY A 844 -13.30 11.91 -41.71
N GLU A 845 -13.05 12.01 -40.42
CA GLU A 845 -11.76 12.32 -39.80
C GLU A 845 -10.89 11.06 -39.62
N PHE A 846 -9.57 11.25 -39.47
CA PHE A 846 -8.66 10.17 -39.10
C PHE A 846 -8.87 9.75 -37.64
N TYR A 847 -8.71 8.46 -37.33
CA TYR A 847 -8.75 8.01 -35.94
C TYR A 847 -7.61 8.62 -35.15
N ARG A 848 -7.92 9.22 -33.99
CA ARG A 848 -6.86 9.80 -33.14
C ARG A 848 -5.99 8.72 -32.50
N ASP A 849 -6.60 7.61 -32.11
CA ASP A 849 -6.00 6.55 -31.30
C ASP A 849 -6.77 5.23 -31.37
N ARG A 850 -6.19 4.17 -30.80
CA ARG A 850 -6.82 2.83 -30.73
C ARG A 850 -8.12 2.82 -29.92
N VAL A 851 -8.32 3.76 -28.99
CA VAL A 851 -9.58 3.88 -28.21
C VAL A 851 -10.70 4.40 -29.10
N ASP A 852 -10.42 5.38 -29.95
CA ASP A 852 -11.33 5.94 -30.96
C ASP A 852 -11.69 4.89 -32.03
N PHE A 853 -10.70 4.18 -32.57
CA PHE A 853 -10.88 3.04 -33.46
C PHE A 853 -11.82 1.98 -32.86
N CYS A 854 -11.54 1.52 -31.64
CA CYS A 854 -12.37 0.53 -30.95
C CYS A 854 -13.79 1.04 -30.62
N LYS A 855 -13.96 2.34 -30.33
CA LYS A 855 -15.28 2.95 -30.12
C LYS A 855 -16.14 3.01 -31.38
N ASP A 856 -15.54 3.01 -32.57
CA ASP A 856 -16.28 2.85 -33.82
C ASP A 856 -16.83 1.42 -34.03
N GLY A 857 -16.39 0.47 -33.20
CA GLY A 857 -16.70 -0.96 -33.28
C GLY A 857 -15.61 -1.78 -33.97
N LYS A 858 -14.48 -1.16 -34.32
CA LYS A 858 -13.37 -1.80 -35.04
C LYS A 858 -12.48 -2.63 -34.12
N VAL A 859 -11.92 -3.71 -34.66
CA VAL A 859 -11.17 -4.70 -33.90
C VAL A 859 -9.73 -4.82 -34.40
N GLU A 860 -8.78 -4.60 -33.50
CA GLU A 860 -7.35 -4.70 -33.79
C GLU A 860 -6.91 -6.16 -34.05
N TYR A 861 -7.35 -7.10 -33.20
CA TYR A 861 -7.41 -8.53 -33.55
C TYR A 861 -8.39 -9.27 -32.63
N ASP A 862 -9.16 -10.21 -33.18
CA ASP A 862 -10.01 -11.16 -32.44
C ASP A 862 -9.42 -12.56 -32.63
N PHE A 863 -8.83 -13.15 -31.60
CA PHE A 863 -8.23 -14.49 -31.71
C PHE A 863 -9.26 -15.63 -31.71
N ASP A 864 -10.47 -15.38 -31.20
CA ASP A 864 -11.55 -16.37 -31.20
C ASP A 864 -12.23 -16.41 -32.59
N ALA A 865 -12.52 -15.24 -33.17
CA ALA A 865 -13.06 -15.12 -34.52
C ALA A 865 -11.99 -15.19 -35.63
N LYS A 866 -10.69 -15.11 -35.28
CA LYS A 866 -9.53 -15.05 -36.19
C LYS A 866 -9.64 -13.93 -37.23
N SER A 867 -10.11 -12.77 -36.79
CA SER A 867 -10.46 -11.63 -37.66
C SER A 867 -9.83 -10.32 -37.17
N SER A 868 -9.54 -9.41 -38.10
CA SER A 868 -9.01 -8.08 -37.83
C SER A 868 -9.60 -7.06 -38.81
N ASP A 869 -9.79 -5.82 -38.36
CA ASP A 869 -9.99 -4.65 -39.23
C ASP A 869 -8.67 -4.04 -39.74
N LEU A 870 -7.51 -4.60 -39.34
CA LEU A 870 -6.16 -4.19 -39.73
C LEU A 870 -5.40 -5.32 -40.43
N THR A 871 -4.98 -5.11 -41.67
CA THR A 871 -4.14 -6.07 -42.41
C THR A 871 -2.74 -6.23 -41.81
N PHE A 872 -2.30 -5.31 -40.94
CA PHE A 872 -1.01 -5.40 -40.25
C PHE A 872 -0.86 -6.72 -39.48
N TRP A 873 -1.95 -7.31 -38.96
CA TRP A 873 -1.92 -8.54 -38.15
C TRP A 873 -2.28 -9.83 -38.94
N ASP A 874 -2.39 -9.77 -40.26
CA ASP A 874 -2.73 -10.92 -41.12
C ASP A 874 -1.68 -12.05 -41.03
N ASN A 875 -2.12 -13.30 -40.84
CA ASN A 875 -1.26 -14.45 -40.58
C ASN A 875 -0.40 -14.27 -39.30
N PRO A 876 -1.00 -14.23 -38.10
CA PRO A 876 -0.28 -13.98 -36.84
C PRO A 876 0.68 -15.13 -36.45
N LEU A 877 0.41 -16.35 -36.91
CA LEU A 877 1.25 -17.53 -36.63
C LEU A 877 2.38 -17.74 -37.65
N ASP A 878 2.43 -16.95 -38.73
CA ASP A 878 3.46 -17.04 -39.75
C ASP A 878 4.72 -16.26 -39.34
N VAL A 879 5.87 -16.95 -39.35
CA VAL A 879 7.15 -16.40 -38.87
C VAL A 879 7.69 -15.31 -39.80
N GLU A 880 7.49 -15.42 -41.12
CA GLU A 880 7.99 -14.42 -42.08
C GLU A 880 7.09 -13.18 -42.09
N ALA A 881 5.77 -13.34 -41.92
CA ALA A 881 4.86 -12.23 -41.66
C ALA A 881 5.25 -11.46 -40.39
N ASN A 882 5.54 -12.17 -39.29
CA ASN A 882 6.01 -11.56 -38.04
C ASN A 882 7.37 -10.84 -38.20
N LYS A 883 8.31 -11.43 -38.93
CA LYS A 883 9.59 -10.79 -39.31
C LYS A 883 9.40 -9.56 -40.20
N ASN A 884 8.42 -9.57 -41.10
CA ASN A 884 8.06 -8.40 -41.91
C ASN A 884 7.41 -7.29 -41.06
N ARG A 885 6.61 -7.62 -40.02
CA ARG A 885 6.12 -6.63 -39.03
C ARG A 885 7.26 -5.92 -38.32
N THR A 886 8.24 -6.67 -37.83
CA THR A 886 9.48 -6.12 -37.25
C THR A 886 10.23 -5.24 -38.26
N SER A 887 10.27 -5.65 -39.53
CA SER A 887 10.89 -4.84 -40.60
C SER A 887 10.13 -3.53 -40.86
N GLN A 888 8.81 -3.52 -40.76
CA GLN A 888 7.98 -2.30 -40.83
C GLN A 888 8.19 -1.40 -39.60
N MET A 889 8.31 -1.99 -38.41
CA MET A 889 8.62 -1.30 -37.15
C MET A 889 9.94 -0.50 -37.25
N LEU A 890 10.98 -1.14 -37.77
CA LEU A 890 12.29 -0.49 -37.99
C LEU A 890 12.24 0.57 -39.11
N LYS A 891 11.45 0.35 -40.17
CA LYS A 891 11.24 1.36 -41.24
C LYS A 891 10.57 2.62 -40.69
N LEU A 892 9.54 2.49 -39.86
CA LEU A 892 8.85 3.61 -39.21
C LEU A 892 9.78 4.41 -38.30
N TYR A 893 10.55 3.73 -37.44
CA TYR A 893 11.53 4.40 -36.60
C TYR A 893 12.55 5.20 -37.42
N ASN A 894 13.06 4.59 -38.50
CA ASN A 894 14.01 5.24 -39.40
C ASN A 894 13.40 6.36 -40.28
N SER A 895 12.07 6.43 -40.46
CA SER A 895 11.43 7.60 -41.09
C SER A 895 11.23 8.73 -40.08
N MET A 896 10.83 8.44 -38.84
CA MET A 896 10.68 9.44 -37.78
C MET A 896 12.01 10.19 -37.50
N LEU A 897 13.13 9.48 -37.54
CA LEU A 897 14.49 10.07 -37.46
C LEU A 897 14.81 11.05 -38.60
N LYS A 898 14.21 10.86 -39.79
CA LYS A 898 14.38 11.78 -40.94
C LYS A 898 13.46 12.99 -40.85
N ASP A 899 12.27 12.83 -40.27
CA ASP A 899 11.32 13.93 -40.07
C ASP A 899 11.83 14.94 -39.05
N ALA A 900 12.57 14.48 -38.03
CA ALA A 900 13.31 15.29 -37.05
C ALA A 900 12.50 16.45 -36.41
N LYS A 901 11.22 16.20 -36.10
CA LYS A 901 10.28 17.16 -35.49
C LYS A 901 9.93 16.76 -34.06
N GLY A 902 9.80 17.76 -33.17
CA GLY A 902 9.51 17.53 -31.76
C GLY A 902 10.53 16.59 -31.12
N ASP A 903 10.06 15.67 -30.27
CA ASP A 903 10.91 14.66 -29.61
C ASP A 903 11.73 13.80 -30.60
N TYR A 904 11.31 13.67 -31.87
CA TYR A 904 12.01 12.86 -32.87
C TYR A 904 13.37 13.47 -33.24
N ALA A 905 13.55 14.78 -33.07
CA ALA A 905 14.84 15.47 -33.26
C ALA A 905 15.92 15.02 -32.24
N HIS A 906 15.51 14.43 -31.12
CA HIS A 906 16.39 13.96 -30.05
C HIS A 906 16.62 12.43 -30.09
N MET A 907 15.90 11.72 -30.96
CA MET A 907 16.06 10.28 -31.15
C MET A 907 17.34 9.94 -31.91
N LYS A 908 17.87 8.73 -31.69
CA LYS A 908 19.14 8.26 -32.24
C LYS A 908 18.93 7.04 -33.16
N PRO A 909 19.71 6.90 -34.25
CA PRO A 909 19.68 5.69 -35.05
C PRO A 909 20.04 4.47 -34.21
N LEU A 910 19.40 3.33 -34.50
CA LEU A 910 19.78 2.07 -33.88
C LEU A 910 21.11 1.59 -34.48
N PRO A 911 22.12 1.22 -33.67
CA PRO A 911 23.34 0.59 -34.15
C PRO A 911 23.03 -0.66 -35.00
N SER A 912 23.85 -0.90 -36.04
CA SER A 912 23.70 -2.14 -36.81
C SER A 912 24.14 -3.36 -36.01
N ILE A 913 23.62 -4.54 -36.35
CA ILE A 913 24.03 -5.81 -35.72
C ILE A 913 25.53 -6.05 -35.95
N GLU A 914 26.08 -5.64 -37.10
CA GLU A 914 27.51 -5.75 -37.41
C GLU A 914 28.36 -4.84 -36.51
N ASP A 915 27.98 -3.56 -36.36
CA ASP A 915 28.68 -2.60 -35.50
C ASP A 915 28.68 -3.05 -34.03
N LEU A 916 27.53 -3.54 -33.54
CA LEU A 916 27.40 -4.10 -32.20
C LEU A 916 28.28 -5.36 -32.04
N THR A 917 28.27 -6.26 -33.02
CA THR A 917 29.07 -7.50 -32.97
C THR A 917 30.57 -7.21 -33.02
N LYS A 918 30.98 -6.13 -33.69
CA LYS A 918 32.36 -5.64 -33.76
C LYS A 918 32.79 -4.90 -32.48
N ALA A 919 31.88 -4.17 -31.85
CA ALA A 919 32.13 -3.43 -30.61
C ALA A 919 32.13 -4.34 -29.37
N ASN A 920 31.38 -5.44 -29.39
CA ASN A 920 31.27 -6.38 -28.28
C ASN A 920 32.36 -7.46 -28.31
N PRO A 921 32.79 -7.97 -27.14
CA PRO A 921 33.67 -9.14 -27.07
C PRO A 921 33.01 -10.38 -27.70
N PRO A 922 33.80 -11.35 -28.22
CA PRO A 922 33.25 -12.62 -28.67
C PRO A 922 32.66 -13.41 -27.49
N CYS A 923 31.59 -14.17 -27.74
CA CYS A 923 30.83 -14.89 -26.71
C CYS A 923 31.66 -15.78 -25.77
N TRP A 924 32.73 -16.40 -26.28
CA TRP A 924 33.61 -17.25 -25.47
C TRP A 924 34.39 -16.49 -24.39
N MET A 925 34.53 -15.17 -24.48
CA MET A 925 35.23 -14.35 -23.48
C MET A 925 34.41 -14.19 -22.19
N ASN A 926 33.09 -14.33 -22.31
CA ASN A 926 32.12 -14.07 -21.24
C ASN A 926 31.34 -15.32 -20.79
N SER A 927 31.20 -16.31 -21.66
CA SER A 927 30.45 -17.54 -21.40
C SER A 927 31.38 -18.76 -21.39
N PRO A 928 31.52 -19.46 -20.24
CA PRO A 928 32.26 -20.72 -20.17
C PRO A 928 31.74 -21.76 -21.17
N ARG A 929 30.41 -21.86 -21.33
CA ARG A 929 29.75 -22.72 -22.33
C ARG A 929 30.17 -22.42 -23.77
N CYS A 930 30.45 -21.16 -24.08
CA CYS A 930 30.95 -20.75 -25.40
C CYS A 930 32.46 -20.93 -25.56
N ALA A 931 33.23 -20.89 -24.46
CA ALA A 931 34.65 -21.22 -24.47
C ALA A 931 34.92 -22.70 -24.74
N THR A 932 34.02 -23.59 -24.30
CA THR A 932 34.14 -25.05 -24.46
C THR A 932 33.31 -25.64 -25.60
N ALA A 933 32.50 -24.84 -26.31
CA ALA A 933 31.67 -25.30 -27.41
C ALA A 933 32.49 -25.81 -28.61
N THR A 934 32.18 -27.03 -29.09
CA THR A 934 32.89 -27.71 -30.20
C THR A 934 33.06 -26.84 -31.45
N ASN A 935 32.00 -26.12 -31.83
CA ASN A 935 31.99 -25.23 -32.99
C ASN A 935 32.12 -23.74 -32.61
N GLY A 936 32.32 -23.43 -31.33
CA GLY A 936 32.25 -22.07 -30.79
C GLY A 936 30.83 -21.50 -30.69
N CYS A 937 30.75 -20.18 -30.55
CA CYS A 937 29.50 -19.42 -30.46
C CYS A 937 29.53 -18.19 -31.37
N ARG A 938 28.34 -17.67 -31.70
CA ARG A 938 28.15 -16.43 -32.45
C ARG A 938 27.26 -15.44 -31.70
N ARG A 939 27.39 -14.15 -32.00
CA ARG A 939 26.40 -13.13 -31.60
C ARG A 939 25.33 -13.02 -32.68
N LYS A 940 24.07 -12.87 -32.26
CA LYS A 940 22.91 -12.61 -33.12
C LYS A 940 22.07 -11.46 -32.57
N LEU A 941 21.29 -10.85 -33.46
CA LEU A 941 20.27 -9.84 -33.14
C LEU A 941 20.84 -8.50 -32.61
N SER A 942 19.97 -7.50 -32.60
CA SER A 942 20.16 -6.20 -31.92
C SER A 942 20.58 -6.38 -30.45
N SER A 943 20.05 -7.40 -29.78
CA SER A 943 20.31 -7.70 -28.37
C SER A 943 21.56 -8.53 -28.13
N GLN A 944 22.29 -8.89 -29.20
CA GLN A 944 23.63 -9.46 -29.14
C GLN A 944 23.72 -10.82 -28.44
N ILE A 945 22.64 -11.60 -28.56
CA ILE A 945 22.45 -12.95 -28.02
C ILE A 945 23.60 -13.87 -28.46
N CYS A 946 24.22 -14.53 -27.50
CA CYS A 946 25.21 -15.57 -27.75
C CYS A 946 24.53 -16.92 -28.00
N GLU A 947 24.74 -17.47 -29.20
CA GLU A 947 24.20 -18.77 -29.63
C GLU A 947 25.34 -19.79 -29.79
N VAL A 948 25.18 -20.99 -29.21
CA VAL A 948 26.10 -22.11 -29.39
C VAL A 948 25.88 -22.71 -30.76
N CYS A 949 26.93 -22.84 -31.57
CA CYS A 949 26.80 -23.30 -32.94
C CYS A 949 26.68 -24.83 -33.02
N SER A 950 25.63 -25.32 -33.68
CA SER A 950 25.40 -26.76 -33.93
C SER A 950 26.34 -27.35 -34.99
N SER A 951 26.85 -26.51 -35.90
CA SER A 951 27.86 -26.86 -36.92
C SER A 951 28.92 -25.77 -37.06
N PRO A 952 30.09 -26.05 -37.66
CA PRO A 952 31.07 -25.02 -37.99
C PRO A 952 30.52 -24.00 -38.98
N ALA A 953 30.69 -22.70 -38.69
CA ALA A 953 30.39 -21.61 -39.61
C ALA A 953 31.34 -20.41 -39.36
N ALA A 954 31.47 -19.50 -40.33
CA ALA A 954 32.48 -18.43 -40.29
C ALA A 954 32.21 -17.37 -39.20
N ASP A 955 30.95 -17.19 -38.80
CA ASP A 955 30.47 -16.33 -37.72
C ASP A 955 30.62 -16.98 -36.33
N CYS A 956 30.74 -18.30 -36.26
CA CYS A 956 30.96 -19.06 -35.03
C CYS A 956 32.42 -18.95 -34.57
N LYS A 957 32.66 -18.11 -33.56
CA LYS A 957 33.98 -17.86 -32.99
C LYS A 957 34.25 -18.80 -31.82
N LYS A 958 35.45 -19.37 -31.79
CA LYS A 958 36.00 -20.16 -30.68
C LYS A 958 37.31 -19.53 -30.19
N PRO A 959 37.70 -19.74 -28.92
CA PRO A 959 39.00 -19.29 -28.44
C PRO A 959 40.14 -20.12 -29.06
N THR A 960 41.31 -19.50 -29.15
CA THR A 960 42.60 -20.14 -29.43
C THR A 960 43.34 -20.44 -28.11
N SER A 961 44.45 -21.18 -28.16
CA SER A 961 45.28 -21.45 -26.98
C SER A 961 45.93 -20.20 -26.36
N SER A 962 46.00 -19.08 -27.10
CA SER A 962 46.46 -17.78 -26.62
C SER A 962 45.37 -16.90 -26.00
N ASP A 963 44.09 -17.27 -26.16
CA ASP A 963 42.96 -16.46 -25.71
C ASP A 963 42.65 -16.64 -24.22
N LYS A 964 42.32 -15.53 -23.55
CA LYS A 964 41.87 -15.54 -22.15
C LYS A 964 40.38 -15.86 -22.07
N VAL A 965 40.06 -17.13 -21.87
CA VAL A 965 38.72 -17.61 -21.55
C VAL A 965 38.39 -17.39 -20.06
N PRO A 966 37.09 -17.37 -19.66
CA PRO A 966 36.71 -17.46 -18.26
C PRO A 966 37.36 -18.69 -17.59
N PRO A 967 38.04 -18.53 -16.45
CA PRO A 967 38.54 -19.67 -15.68
C PRO A 967 37.36 -20.46 -15.09
N PRO A 968 37.58 -21.68 -14.54
CA PRO A 968 36.57 -22.36 -13.74
C PRO A 968 36.07 -21.44 -12.61
N LEU A 969 34.81 -21.04 -12.67
CA LEU A 969 34.21 -20.08 -11.75
C LEU A 969 33.58 -20.79 -10.54
N THR A 970 33.84 -20.26 -9.35
CA THR A 970 33.22 -20.75 -8.11
C THR A 970 31.80 -20.21 -7.99
N LYS A 971 30.81 -21.10 -7.88
CA LYS A 971 29.39 -20.75 -7.66
C LYS A 971 29.21 -20.14 -6.26
N ALA A 972 28.20 -19.27 -6.08
CA ALA A 972 27.95 -18.66 -4.79
C ALA A 972 27.62 -19.72 -3.72
N ALA A 973 28.24 -19.60 -2.55
CA ALA A 973 27.95 -20.46 -1.41
C ALA A 973 26.51 -20.26 -0.93
N LEU A 974 25.84 -21.35 -0.59
CA LEU A 974 24.51 -21.31 0.01
C LEU A 974 24.64 -20.94 1.50
N PRO A 975 23.93 -19.93 2.01
CA PRO A 975 24.06 -19.51 3.41
C PRO A 975 23.80 -20.67 4.39
N PRO A 976 24.56 -20.73 5.50
CA PRO A 976 24.23 -21.62 6.61
C PRO A 976 22.87 -21.23 7.17
N LEU A 977 22.04 -22.22 7.51
CA LEU A 977 20.80 -21.97 8.23
C LEU A 977 21.14 -21.66 9.70
N PRO A 978 20.37 -20.79 10.38
CA PRO A 978 20.50 -20.59 11.81
C PRO A 978 20.42 -21.92 12.57
N THR A 979 21.36 -22.12 13.50
CA THR A 979 21.44 -23.30 14.36
C THR A 979 21.18 -22.93 15.81
N ASN A 980 20.70 -23.89 16.59
CA ASN A 980 20.64 -23.77 18.06
C ASN A 980 22.02 -24.06 18.68
N ALA A 981 22.10 -24.02 20.01
CA ALA A 981 23.34 -24.31 20.75
C ALA A 981 23.91 -25.73 20.48
N ASP A 982 23.08 -26.67 20.04
CA ASP A 982 23.47 -28.05 19.69
C ASP A 982 23.92 -28.19 18.22
N GLY A 983 24.02 -27.09 17.47
CA GLY A 983 24.34 -27.11 16.04
C GLY A 983 23.20 -27.58 15.12
N LYS A 984 22.00 -27.80 15.65
CA LYS A 984 20.82 -28.24 14.88
C LYS A 984 20.11 -27.04 14.26
N THR A 985 19.77 -27.13 12.97
CA THR A 985 19.09 -26.05 12.23
C THR A 985 17.71 -25.73 12.83
N THR A 986 17.47 -24.47 13.19
CA THR A 986 16.21 -24.03 13.82
C THR A 986 15.08 -23.74 12.83
N ILE A 987 15.41 -23.62 11.55
CA ILE A 987 14.46 -23.50 10.45
C ILE A 987 14.77 -24.56 9.39
N PRO A 988 13.76 -25.09 8.67
CA PRO A 988 14.01 -25.86 7.47
C PRO A 988 14.60 -24.96 6.38
N ARG A 989 15.37 -25.54 5.45
CA ARG A 989 15.69 -24.86 4.19
C ARG A 989 14.37 -24.60 3.45
N PRO A 990 14.16 -23.42 2.83
CA PRO A 990 13.00 -23.23 1.97
C PRO A 990 12.91 -24.33 0.92
N VAL A 991 11.70 -24.85 0.72
CA VAL A 991 11.41 -25.77 -0.39
C VAL A 991 11.48 -24.95 -1.67
N ALA A 992 12.10 -25.51 -2.71
CA ALA A 992 12.21 -24.86 -4.01
C ALA A 992 10.82 -24.44 -4.52
N VAL A 993 10.69 -23.16 -4.90
CA VAL A 993 9.51 -22.54 -5.47
C VAL A 993 9.81 -22.24 -6.95
N PRO A 994 9.42 -23.13 -7.89
CA PRO A 994 9.70 -22.94 -9.30
C PRO A 994 9.09 -21.64 -9.81
N GLY A 995 9.88 -20.82 -10.48
CA GLY A 995 9.40 -19.60 -11.12
C GLY A 995 8.29 -19.89 -12.12
N ALA A 996 7.27 -19.03 -12.12
CA ALA A 996 6.21 -19.08 -13.11
C ALA A 996 6.77 -18.66 -14.47
N SER A 997 7.08 -19.63 -15.32
CA SER A 997 7.17 -19.41 -16.77
C SER A 997 5.78 -18.97 -17.25
N GLY A 998 5.61 -17.66 -17.48
CA GLY A 998 4.30 -17.08 -17.78
C GLY A 998 3.63 -17.73 -18.99
N ALA A 999 2.46 -18.34 -18.74
CA ALA A 999 1.59 -19.12 -19.63
C ALA A 999 2.23 -20.40 -20.26
N PRO A 1000 1.45 -21.50 -20.42
CA PRO A 1000 1.94 -22.71 -21.06
C PRO A 1000 2.04 -22.52 -22.57
N GLY A 1001 3.25 -22.28 -23.07
CA GLY A 1001 3.60 -22.66 -24.43
C GLY A 1001 3.90 -24.16 -24.43
N ASP A 1002 3.10 -24.95 -25.15
CA ASP A 1002 3.35 -26.38 -25.28
C ASP A 1002 4.74 -26.63 -25.87
N ALA A 1003 5.61 -27.26 -25.07
CA ALA A 1003 6.93 -27.67 -25.54
C ALA A 1003 6.76 -28.74 -26.62
N ALA A 1004 6.99 -28.37 -27.87
CA ALA A 1004 6.94 -29.29 -29.00
C ALA A 1004 7.88 -30.48 -28.77
N ALA A 1005 7.33 -31.70 -28.81
CA ALA A 1005 8.09 -32.92 -28.58
C ALA A 1005 9.19 -33.10 -29.64
N GLY A 1006 10.44 -33.13 -29.18
CA GLY A 1006 11.64 -33.25 -30.02
C GLY A 1006 12.54 -34.40 -29.59
N VAL A 1007 12.06 -35.63 -29.80
CA VAL A 1007 12.80 -36.91 -29.85
C VAL A 1007 13.98 -37.07 -28.87
N ALA A 1008 13.72 -37.68 -27.71
CA ALA A 1008 14.78 -38.33 -26.95
C ALA A 1008 15.21 -39.62 -27.65
N SER A 1009 16.52 -39.82 -27.86
CA SER A 1009 17.12 -41.12 -28.17
C SER A 1009 17.89 -41.62 -26.95
N ASP A 1010 17.63 -42.87 -26.56
CA ASP A 1010 18.13 -43.47 -25.32
C ASP A 1010 19.66 -43.61 -25.28
N ALA A 1011 20.22 -43.39 -24.08
CA ALA A 1011 21.49 -43.98 -23.67
C ALA A 1011 21.53 -44.12 -22.13
N THR A 1012 20.87 -45.15 -21.61
CA THR A 1012 21.01 -45.56 -20.20
C THR A 1012 22.43 -46.03 -19.90
N SER A 1013 23.01 -45.57 -18.79
CA SER A 1013 24.04 -46.32 -18.05
C SER A 1013 24.04 -45.92 -16.58
N ALA A 1014 23.78 -46.89 -15.71
CA ALA A 1014 23.81 -46.71 -14.26
C ALA A 1014 25.24 -46.90 -13.71
N ALA A 1015 25.54 -46.23 -12.61
CA ALA A 1015 26.65 -46.59 -11.73
C ALA A 1015 26.14 -46.63 -10.28
N ILE A 1016 26.35 -47.77 -9.62
CA ILE A 1016 25.68 -48.14 -8.37
C ILE A 1016 26.53 -47.72 -7.16
N GLY A 1017 25.90 -47.16 -6.12
CA GLY A 1017 26.53 -46.93 -4.83
C GLY A 1017 26.76 -48.24 -4.07
N ALA A 1018 27.97 -48.48 -3.60
CA ALA A 1018 28.30 -49.64 -2.78
C ALA A 1018 27.89 -49.43 -1.31
N SER A 1019 27.13 -50.37 -0.74
CA SER A 1019 27.24 -50.88 0.66
C SER A 1019 25.99 -51.67 1.08
N ALA A 1020 26.04 -53.00 1.04
CA ALA A 1020 25.15 -53.86 1.82
C ALA A 1020 25.78 -55.26 2.03
N LEU A 1021 25.49 -55.89 3.17
CA LEU A 1021 26.11 -57.14 3.61
C LEU A 1021 25.57 -58.37 2.86
N VAL A 1022 26.50 -59.30 2.59
CA VAL A 1022 26.48 -60.75 2.91
C VAL A 1022 25.11 -61.39 3.23
N VAL A 1023 24.72 -62.44 2.48
CA VAL A 1023 24.54 -63.85 2.94
C VAL A 1023 24.00 -64.75 1.81
N MET A 1024 24.75 -65.84 1.53
CA MET A 1024 24.36 -67.18 0.98
C MET A 1024 23.33 -67.28 -0.17
N THR A 1025 23.74 -67.67 -1.40
CA THR A 1025 23.85 -69.07 -1.93
C THR A 1025 22.55 -69.88 -1.84
N ALA A 1026 22.05 -70.55 -2.90
CA ALA A 1026 22.79 -71.49 -3.77
C ALA A 1026 22.00 -71.94 -5.02
N PHE A 1027 22.70 -72.69 -5.91
CA PHE A 1027 22.20 -73.57 -6.99
C PHE A 1027 21.56 -72.92 -8.24
N LEU A 1028 21.80 -73.36 -9.49
CA LEU A 1028 22.60 -74.48 -10.03
C LEU A 1028 23.09 -74.15 -11.46
N LEU A 1029 24.26 -74.70 -11.82
CA LEU A 1029 24.86 -74.88 -13.17
C LEU A 1029 25.19 -73.62 -14.00
#